data_AF-A0A094BKC5-F1
#
_entry.id   AF-A0A094BKC5-F1
#
_cell.length_a   1.000
_cell.length_b   1.000
_cell.length_c   1.000
_cell.angle_alpha   90.00
_cell.angle_beta   90.00
_cell.angle_gamma   90.00
#
_symmetry.space_group_name_H-M   'P 1'
#
loop_
_entity.id
_entity.type
_entity.pdbx_description
1 polymer ?
#
loop_
_entity_poly.entity_id
_entity_poly.type
_entity_poly.pdbx_seq_one_letter_code
_entity_poly.pdbx_strand_id
1 'polypeptide(L)'
;MAVEKYAQRSGVALMRSSRWPHFQPPFYSIATASYHKSTTWRGPASPVVESPIPGRTPNHPIDAPEPPSQQFKPSRFKRIQEAAPFSSFLTDNFYRQHDYLRISITEKCNLRCLYCMPEEGVPQSPPSHLLTTPEIVLLSELFVSQGVTKIRLTGGEPTVRKDIVPMMQQIGQLRGARAGREGLKELCLTTNGISLWRKLDPMVEAGLTGVNLSLDTLDPYQFQIMTRRKGFDAVQRSIDRILEMNALGAGIKLKINCVVMRGLNDREILDFVELGRKKDIEVRFIEYMPFDGNKWSEGKMLPFQEMLDRIKEKYPGVEKVQDHKNDTSKTYRVSGFVGKFGFITSMTHNFCGTCNRLRITSDGNLKVCLFGNEEVSLRDILRENNIGNPIDEEAFEAMKQIEMDRKEGRMDGALGMLNNESKLLDVIGIAVKGKKEKHAGMGELKDMKNRPMILIDSPTVAKSNIFHFNSRLKLYDMQPATHYAATSRHVPLHLLTSYPRTFLQHHHAGNRFPKPPPVLSPPRATGKYNQLAEPVTARMISSTGCLPAKSPLKSPKLTHLTPSGSAHMVDISAKDPTSRSATAVCSLYFSNETAAQLIAANQMKKGDVLSVARIAGIMGAKRTSDLIPLCHPLFITRVQLDLELVPRESSTVDDVVKDDDYGRIDIKAIVDCEGKTGVEMEALTAASVASLTVYDMCKAVDKGMRVEGLRVVRKEGGKSGTWVEGKGV
;
A
#
# COMPACT_ATOMS: atom_id res chain seq x y z
N MET A 1 44.81 -31.56 17.31
CA MET A 1 44.52 -31.47 18.75
C MET A 1 43.91 -30.11 19.04
N ALA A 2 42.57 -30.00 19.13
CA ALA A 2 41.86 -28.74 19.43
C ALA A 2 40.38 -28.97 19.80
N VAL A 3 40.03 -30.10 20.43
CA VAL A 3 38.64 -30.55 20.62
C VAL A 3 38.39 -30.97 22.08
N GLU A 4 38.85 -30.17 23.04
CA GLU A 4 38.78 -30.56 24.46
C GLU A 4 38.82 -29.36 25.43
N LYS A 5 37.89 -28.38 25.27
CA LYS A 5 37.76 -27.27 26.24
C LYS A 5 36.41 -26.55 26.33
N TYR A 6 35.29 -27.24 26.06
CA TYR A 6 33.94 -26.66 26.21
C TYR A 6 32.90 -27.58 26.90
N ALA A 7 33.35 -28.58 27.65
CA ALA A 7 32.50 -29.57 28.33
C ALA A 7 32.42 -29.41 29.87
N GLN A 8 32.43 -28.17 30.38
CA GLN A 8 32.27 -27.88 31.81
C GLN A 8 31.45 -26.58 32.06
N ARG A 9 30.18 -26.54 31.64
CA ARG A 9 29.23 -25.51 32.13
C ARG A 9 27.73 -25.84 32.05
N SER A 10 27.37 -27.09 32.29
CA SER A 10 25.98 -27.51 32.51
C SER A 10 25.93 -28.76 33.40
N GLY A 11 25.42 -28.60 34.62
CA GLY A 11 25.33 -29.68 35.61
C GLY A 11 24.17 -30.61 35.33
N VAL A 12 24.34 -31.57 34.41
CA VAL A 12 23.33 -32.60 34.11
C VAL A 12 23.83 -33.95 34.63
N ALA A 13 23.10 -34.53 35.59
CA ALA A 13 23.41 -35.85 36.11
C ALA A 13 23.09 -36.95 35.09
N LEU A 14 24.08 -37.78 34.77
CA LEU A 14 23.88 -38.97 33.94
C LEU A 14 23.38 -40.14 34.79
N MET A 15 22.22 -40.70 34.41
CA MET A 15 21.91 -42.12 34.66
C MET A 15 21.90 -42.89 33.34
N ARG A 16 22.48 -44.09 33.35
CA ARG A 16 22.71 -44.92 32.17
C ARG A 16 21.76 -46.13 32.13
N SER A 17 20.98 -46.19 31.04
CA SER A 17 20.64 -47.38 30.26
C SER A 17 20.30 -48.73 30.93
N SER A 18 19.11 -49.26 30.64
CA SER A 18 18.89 -50.71 30.59
C SER A 18 17.79 -51.11 29.57
N ARG A 19 18.24 -51.85 28.54
CA ARG A 19 17.60 -52.87 27.66
C ARG A 19 16.12 -52.75 27.17
N TRP A 20 15.95 -53.12 25.89
CA TRP A 20 14.67 -53.43 25.23
C TRP A 20 14.10 -54.79 25.66
N PRO A 21 12.86 -55.11 25.25
CA PRO A 21 12.70 -56.19 24.25
C PRO A 21 11.84 -55.81 23.02
N HIS A 22 11.88 -56.66 21.98
CA HIS A 22 11.14 -56.51 20.72
C HIS A 22 9.66 -56.94 20.81
N PHE A 23 8.84 -56.45 19.87
CA PHE A 23 7.75 -57.23 19.27
C PHE A 23 7.61 -56.91 17.76
N GLN A 24 7.08 -57.85 16.98
CA GLN A 24 6.99 -57.79 15.51
C GLN A 24 5.56 -57.45 15.00
N PRO A 25 5.41 -56.93 13.77
CA PRO A 25 4.12 -56.72 13.12
C PRO A 25 3.65 -57.94 12.30
N PRO A 26 2.32 -58.16 12.14
CA PRO A 26 1.78 -59.12 11.19
C PRO A 26 1.65 -58.53 9.76
N PHE A 27 1.74 -59.41 8.77
CA PHE A 27 1.83 -59.12 7.33
C PHE A 27 0.48 -58.81 6.66
N TYR A 28 0.54 -58.18 5.48
CA TYR A 28 -0.51 -58.16 4.45
C TYR A 28 0.12 -58.27 3.06
N SER A 29 -0.18 -59.30 2.25
CA SER A 29 0.05 -59.31 0.79
C SER A 29 -0.57 -60.53 0.06
N ILE A 30 -0.65 -60.43 -1.28
CA ILE A 30 -0.88 -61.47 -2.32
C ILE A 30 -2.28 -62.12 -2.45
N ALA A 31 -3.17 -61.44 -3.19
CA ALA A 31 -3.68 -61.75 -4.55
C ALA A 31 -3.99 -63.20 -5.06
N THR A 32 -4.68 -63.26 -6.22
CA THR A 32 -5.10 -64.41 -7.10
C THR A 32 -6.49 -65.03 -6.80
N ALA A 33 -7.27 -65.55 -7.77
CA ALA A 33 -7.32 -65.37 -9.24
C ALA A 33 -8.70 -65.79 -9.83
N SER A 34 -8.86 -65.66 -11.16
CA SER A 34 -10.10 -65.71 -11.96
C SER A 34 -10.82 -67.07 -12.15
N TYR A 35 -12.06 -66.98 -12.67
CA TYR A 35 -12.74 -67.81 -13.72
C TYR A 35 -14.06 -68.60 -13.42
N HIS A 36 -15.06 -68.30 -14.28
CA HIS A 36 -16.11 -69.15 -14.90
C HIS A 36 -17.36 -69.71 -14.15
N LYS A 37 -18.55 -69.39 -14.73
CA LYS A 37 -19.70 -70.25 -15.15
C LYS A 37 -20.29 -71.28 -14.14
N SER A 38 -21.61 -71.46 -13.96
CA SER A 38 -22.76 -71.34 -14.90
C SER A 38 -24.16 -71.45 -14.22
N THR A 39 -25.25 -71.25 -14.99
CA THR A 39 -26.62 -71.85 -14.85
C THR A 39 -27.38 -71.70 -13.51
N THR A 40 -28.32 -70.75 -13.36
CA THR A 40 -29.80 -70.79 -13.70
C THR A 40 -30.71 -71.65 -12.79
N TRP A 41 -31.78 -71.06 -12.22
CA TRP A 41 -33.21 -71.37 -12.49
C TRP A 41 -34.16 -70.28 -11.90
N ARG A 42 -35.49 -70.51 -11.77
CA ARG A 42 -36.56 -69.47 -11.84
C ARG A 42 -37.17 -69.01 -10.49
N GLY A 43 -37.97 -67.93 -10.54
CA GLY A 43 -38.92 -67.44 -9.50
C GLY A 43 -40.25 -68.21 -9.46
N PRO A 44 -41.46 -67.61 -9.21
CA PRO A 44 -41.91 -66.21 -9.40
C PRO A 44 -42.26 -65.53 -8.03
N ALA A 45 -43.28 -64.69 -7.73
CA ALA A 45 -44.50 -64.16 -8.40
C ALA A 45 -45.06 -62.87 -7.71
N SER A 46 -46.16 -62.29 -8.24
CA SER A 46 -46.95 -61.17 -7.65
C SER A 46 -48.47 -61.40 -7.83
N PRO A 47 -49.34 -60.81 -6.96
CA PRO A 47 -50.40 -59.85 -7.39
C PRO A 47 -50.37 -58.54 -6.54
N VAL A 48 -50.76 -57.31 -6.96
CA VAL A 48 -52.00 -56.79 -7.59
C VAL A 48 -53.17 -56.73 -6.57
N VAL A 49 -53.93 -55.66 -6.26
CA VAL A 49 -54.02 -54.18 -6.46
C VAL A 49 -55.38 -53.79 -5.84
N GLU A 50 -55.59 -52.60 -5.23
CA GLU A 50 -56.89 -51.86 -5.31
C GLU A 50 -56.89 -50.45 -4.67
N SER A 51 -57.83 -49.58 -5.13
CA SER A 51 -58.20 -48.22 -4.67
C SER A 51 -59.34 -47.73 -5.60
N PRO A 52 -60.42 -47.00 -5.17
CA PRO A 52 -60.32 -45.52 -4.94
C PRO A 52 -61.44 -44.76 -4.13
N ILE A 53 -61.17 -43.51 -3.65
CA ILE A 53 -62.03 -42.26 -3.73
C ILE A 53 -63.46 -42.22 -3.04
N PRO A 54 -64.00 -41.08 -2.46
CA PRO A 54 -63.42 -39.91 -1.78
C PRO A 54 -64.20 -39.31 -0.54
N GLY A 55 -63.55 -38.44 0.25
CA GLY A 55 -64.04 -37.08 0.61
C GLY A 55 -65.15 -36.80 1.66
N ARG A 56 -64.78 -36.19 2.80
CA ARG A 56 -65.47 -35.03 3.43
C ARG A 56 -64.62 -34.38 4.55
N THR A 57 -64.68 -33.06 4.69
CA THR A 57 -64.37 -32.32 5.94
C THR A 57 -65.70 -31.88 6.58
N PRO A 58 -65.75 -31.64 7.92
CA PRO A 58 -65.48 -30.29 8.43
C PRO A 58 -64.89 -30.18 9.87
N ASN A 59 -64.34 -28.98 10.14
CA ASN A 59 -64.22 -28.27 11.42
C ASN A 59 -63.39 -28.85 12.61
N HIS A 60 -62.41 -28.03 13.01
CA HIS A 60 -61.61 -28.11 14.23
C HIS A 60 -62.38 -27.72 15.51
N PRO A 61 -62.07 -28.35 16.66
CA PRO A 61 -61.84 -27.65 17.92
C PRO A 61 -60.45 -26.98 17.91
N ILE A 62 -60.30 -25.81 18.54
CA ILE A 62 -59.02 -25.11 18.63
C ILE A 62 -58.31 -25.55 19.93
N ASP A 63 -57.42 -26.52 19.82
CA ASP A 63 -56.45 -26.82 20.87
C ASP A 63 -55.32 -25.76 20.88
N ALA A 64 -54.90 -25.35 22.07
CA ALA A 64 -53.83 -24.37 22.24
C ALA A 64 -52.47 -24.97 21.87
N PRO A 65 -51.55 -24.20 21.25
CA PRO A 65 -50.24 -24.71 20.89
C PRO A 65 -49.41 -25.04 22.15
N GLU A 66 -48.98 -26.29 22.26
CA GLU A 66 -48.02 -26.70 23.29
C GLU A 66 -46.73 -25.84 23.20
N PRO A 67 -46.09 -25.51 24.35
CA PRO A 67 -44.81 -24.82 24.32
C PRO A 67 -43.76 -25.68 23.61
N PRO A 68 -42.95 -25.11 22.71
CA PRO A 68 -42.03 -25.89 21.88
C PRO A 68 -41.06 -26.69 22.74
N SER A 69 -41.04 -28.01 22.53
CA SER A 69 -40.23 -28.94 23.31
C SER A 69 -38.77 -28.51 23.30
N GLN A 70 -38.19 -28.39 24.50
CA GLN A 70 -36.81 -27.93 24.66
C GLN A 70 -35.85 -28.96 24.06
N GLN A 71 -35.41 -28.73 22.83
CA GLN A 71 -34.33 -29.51 22.22
C GLN A 71 -33.08 -29.37 23.10
N PHE A 72 -32.76 -30.44 23.85
CA PHE A 72 -31.61 -30.49 24.74
C PHE A 72 -30.32 -30.26 23.95
N LYS A 73 -29.83 -29.01 23.96
CA LYS A 73 -28.56 -28.64 23.34
C LYS A 73 -27.46 -29.54 23.92
N PRO A 74 -26.76 -30.37 23.12
CA PRO A 74 -25.86 -31.38 23.65
C PRO A 74 -24.79 -30.78 24.56
N SER A 75 -24.33 -31.55 25.55
CA SER A 75 -23.37 -31.07 26.55
C SER A 75 -22.09 -30.55 25.89
N ARG A 76 -21.39 -29.62 26.56
CA ARG A 76 -20.12 -29.05 26.07
C ARG A 76 -19.11 -30.14 25.70
N PHE A 77 -19.08 -31.23 26.48
CA PHE A 77 -18.23 -32.39 26.22
C PHE A 77 -18.60 -33.11 24.92
N LYS A 78 -19.88 -33.44 24.71
CA LYS A 78 -20.34 -34.06 23.45
C LYS A 78 -20.04 -33.18 22.24
N ARG A 79 -20.29 -31.87 22.32
CA ARG A 79 -19.97 -30.93 21.23
C ARG A 79 -18.47 -30.78 20.94
N ILE A 80 -17.58 -31.10 21.88
CA ILE A 80 -16.12 -31.15 21.65
C ILE A 80 -15.74 -32.48 20.98
N GLN A 81 -16.38 -33.58 21.36
CA GLN A 81 -16.15 -34.92 20.83
C GLN A 81 -16.77 -35.15 19.44
N GLU A 82 -17.89 -34.48 19.15
CA GLU A 82 -18.65 -34.52 17.88
C GLU A 82 -18.25 -33.36 16.93
N ALA A 83 -17.28 -32.52 17.32
CA ALA A 83 -16.80 -31.43 16.48
C ALA A 83 -16.06 -31.95 15.24
N ALA A 84 -16.36 -31.37 14.07
CA ALA A 84 -15.54 -31.58 12.88
C ALA A 84 -14.08 -31.15 13.16
N PRO A 85 -13.07 -31.86 12.61
CA PRO A 85 -11.65 -31.60 12.91
C PRO A 85 -11.14 -30.24 12.39
N PHE A 86 -11.98 -29.48 11.68
CA PHE A 86 -11.70 -28.15 11.16
C PHE A 86 -12.97 -27.30 11.24
N SER A 87 -12.85 -26.01 11.56
CA SER A 87 -14.02 -25.17 11.86
C SER A 87 -14.92 -24.86 10.66
N SER A 88 -16.23 -24.87 10.89
CA SER A 88 -17.24 -24.43 9.92
C SER A 88 -17.20 -22.93 9.66
N PHE A 89 -16.64 -22.11 10.56
CA PHE A 89 -16.41 -20.68 10.34
C PHE A 89 -15.27 -20.42 9.34
N LEU A 90 -14.36 -21.37 9.15
CA LEU A 90 -13.25 -21.29 8.18
C LEU A 90 -13.48 -22.17 6.92
N THR A 91 -14.68 -22.72 6.76
CA THR A 91 -15.06 -23.52 5.59
C THR A 91 -16.08 -22.74 4.76
N ASP A 92 -15.82 -22.59 3.46
CA ASP A 92 -16.73 -21.86 2.56
C ASP A 92 -17.77 -22.74 1.86
N ASN A 93 -18.64 -22.12 1.07
CA ASN A 93 -19.70 -22.78 0.31
C ASN A 93 -19.18 -23.70 -0.83
N PHE A 94 -17.86 -23.76 -1.04
CA PHE A 94 -17.18 -24.65 -1.98
C PHE A 94 -16.38 -25.74 -1.24
N TYR A 95 -16.65 -25.92 0.06
CA TYR A 95 -15.99 -26.88 0.96
C TYR A 95 -14.46 -26.67 1.07
N ARG A 96 -13.96 -25.47 0.77
CA ARG A 96 -12.54 -25.13 0.94
C ARG A 96 -12.27 -24.78 2.39
N GLN A 97 -11.40 -25.56 3.02
CA GLN A 97 -10.90 -25.31 4.38
C GLN A 97 -9.79 -24.26 4.34
N HIS A 98 -9.89 -23.22 5.18
CA HIS A 98 -8.99 -22.08 5.20
C HIS A 98 -7.92 -22.16 6.30
N ASP A 99 -6.97 -23.08 6.15
CA ASP A 99 -5.90 -23.33 7.12
C ASP A 99 -4.70 -22.36 7.03
N TYR A 100 -4.73 -21.39 6.10
CA TYR A 100 -3.60 -20.49 5.81
C TYR A 100 -3.99 -19.00 5.92
N LEU A 101 -3.58 -18.37 7.01
CA LEU A 101 -3.73 -16.94 7.28
C LEU A 101 -2.50 -16.13 6.85
N ARG A 102 -2.72 -14.92 6.32
CA ARG A 102 -1.66 -13.93 6.05
C ARG A 102 -1.96 -12.59 6.73
N ILE A 103 -1.09 -12.14 7.62
CA ILE A 103 -1.28 -10.91 8.39
C ILE A 103 -0.32 -9.82 7.90
N SER A 104 -0.86 -8.69 7.47
CA SER A 104 -0.11 -7.47 7.17
C SER A 104 0.16 -6.72 8.48
N ILE A 105 1.39 -6.73 8.98
CA ILE A 105 1.72 -6.21 10.32
C ILE A 105 2.19 -4.75 10.33
N THR A 106 2.40 -4.15 9.15
CA THR A 106 2.82 -2.74 9.00
C THR A 106 2.64 -2.25 7.57
N GLU A 107 2.38 -0.95 7.40
CA GLU A 107 2.35 -0.26 6.09
C GLU A 107 3.73 0.24 5.66
N LYS A 108 4.67 0.31 6.60
CA LYS A 108 5.98 0.93 6.38
C LYS A 108 6.86 0.00 5.53
N CYS A 109 7.45 0.55 4.48
CA CYS A 109 8.44 -0.13 3.64
C CYS A 109 9.72 0.70 3.52
N ASN A 110 10.87 0.03 3.54
CA ASN A 110 12.19 0.62 3.29
C ASN A 110 12.55 0.69 1.80
N LEU A 111 11.73 0.11 0.90
CA LEU A 111 11.86 0.17 -0.56
C LEU A 111 10.73 0.98 -1.21
N ARG A 112 10.88 1.31 -2.50
CA ARG A 112 9.87 2.01 -3.33
C ARG A 112 9.75 1.34 -4.71
N CYS A 113 9.49 0.03 -4.71
CA CYS A 113 9.58 -0.80 -5.92
C CYS A 113 8.57 -0.37 -7.00
N LEU A 114 9.03 -0.32 -8.25
CA LEU A 114 8.30 0.27 -9.40
C LEU A 114 6.88 -0.27 -9.61
N TYR A 115 6.65 -1.54 -9.28
CA TYR A 115 5.37 -2.24 -9.46
C TYR A 115 4.48 -2.29 -8.19
N CYS A 116 4.92 -1.67 -7.08
CA CYS A 116 4.35 -1.87 -5.74
C CYS A 116 4.09 -0.56 -4.97
N MET A 117 4.96 0.46 -5.12
CA MET A 117 4.83 1.72 -4.39
C MET A 117 5.33 2.90 -5.24
N PRO A 118 4.63 4.06 -5.22
CA PRO A 118 5.10 5.29 -5.86
C PRO A 118 6.45 5.78 -5.28
N GLU A 119 7.11 6.73 -5.94
CA GLU A 119 8.49 7.16 -5.63
C GLU A 119 8.57 7.88 -4.28
N GLU A 120 7.66 8.84 -4.13
CA GLU A 120 7.30 9.59 -2.94
C GLU A 120 6.93 8.67 -1.75
N GLY A 121 6.47 7.44 -2.04
CA GLY A 121 5.83 6.56 -1.06
C GLY A 121 4.37 6.92 -0.82
N VAL A 122 3.78 6.32 0.20
CA VAL A 122 2.36 6.49 0.52
C VAL A 122 2.16 7.17 1.88
N PRO A 123 1.07 7.94 2.06
CA PRO A 123 0.67 8.41 3.38
C PRO A 123 0.58 7.24 4.36
N GLN A 124 1.07 7.42 5.59
CA GLN A 124 1.02 6.37 6.61
C GLN A 124 -0.19 6.60 7.50
N SER A 125 -0.98 5.55 7.75
CA SER A 125 -2.08 5.61 8.71
C SER A 125 -1.59 6.01 10.11
N PRO A 126 -2.39 6.77 10.89
CA PRO A 126 -2.10 7.02 12.30
C PRO A 126 -1.88 5.70 13.07
N PRO A 127 -0.99 5.65 14.08
CA PRO A 127 -0.75 4.42 14.84
C PRO A 127 -2.02 3.81 15.45
N SER A 128 -2.98 4.65 15.86
CA SER A 128 -4.28 4.25 16.37
C SER A 128 -5.16 3.54 15.33
N HIS A 129 -4.92 3.66 14.03
CA HIS A 129 -5.68 2.97 12.99
C HIS A 129 -5.09 1.58 12.65
N LEU A 130 -3.86 1.30 13.09
CA LEU A 130 -3.16 0.05 12.81
C LEU A 130 -3.41 -0.99 13.92
N LEU A 131 -3.20 -2.27 13.60
CA LEU A 131 -3.24 -3.35 14.59
C LEU A 131 -2.02 -3.32 15.52
N THR A 132 -2.28 -3.36 16.84
CA THR A 132 -1.25 -3.52 17.89
C THR A 132 -0.68 -4.95 17.90
N THR A 133 0.37 -5.21 18.70
CA THR A 133 0.89 -6.58 18.87
C THR A 133 -0.10 -7.48 19.58
N PRO A 134 -0.70 -7.09 20.73
CA PRO A 134 -1.80 -7.82 21.34
C PRO A 134 -2.95 -8.15 20.38
N GLU A 135 -3.40 -7.20 19.56
CA GLU A 135 -4.48 -7.45 18.59
C GLU A 135 -4.11 -8.48 17.53
N ILE A 136 -2.85 -8.46 17.04
CA ILE A 136 -2.33 -9.46 16.10
C ILE A 136 -2.20 -10.83 16.76
N VAL A 137 -1.84 -10.89 18.05
CA VAL A 137 -1.71 -12.14 18.81
C VAL A 137 -3.09 -12.74 19.12
N LEU A 138 -4.05 -11.95 19.60
CA LEU A 138 -5.45 -12.36 19.79
C LEU A 138 -6.06 -12.91 18.49
N LEU A 139 -5.86 -12.23 17.35
CA LEU A 139 -6.30 -12.73 16.05
C LEU A 139 -5.57 -14.03 15.65
N SER A 140 -4.28 -14.16 15.96
CA SER A 140 -3.52 -15.38 15.69
C SER A 140 -4.02 -16.56 16.54
N GLU A 141 -4.31 -16.35 17.82
CA GLU A 141 -4.90 -17.37 18.71
C GLU A 141 -6.28 -17.80 18.22
N LEU A 142 -7.14 -16.85 17.86
CA LEU A 142 -8.49 -17.11 17.34
C LEU A 142 -8.45 -17.95 16.07
N PHE A 143 -7.67 -17.53 15.06
CA PHE A 143 -7.61 -18.27 13.80
C PHE A 143 -6.96 -19.66 13.97
N VAL A 144 -5.95 -19.82 14.83
CA VAL A 144 -5.35 -21.13 15.15
C VAL A 144 -6.35 -22.03 15.89
N SER A 145 -7.15 -21.51 16.83
CA SER A 145 -8.15 -22.30 17.58
C SER A 145 -9.23 -22.92 16.67
N GLN A 146 -9.51 -22.26 15.53
CA GLN A 146 -10.42 -22.71 14.48
C GLN A 146 -9.79 -23.63 13.41
N GLY A 147 -8.46 -23.83 13.43
CA GLY A 147 -7.75 -24.77 12.56
C GLY A 147 -6.73 -24.15 11.58
N VAL A 148 -6.37 -22.87 11.70
CA VAL A 148 -5.24 -22.31 10.92
C VAL A 148 -3.93 -22.96 11.36
N THR A 149 -3.37 -23.79 10.48
CA THR A 149 -2.06 -24.45 10.70
C THR A 149 -0.89 -23.59 10.23
N LYS A 150 -1.15 -22.51 9.48
CA LYS A 150 -0.13 -21.70 8.81
C LYS A 150 -0.41 -20.20 8.89
N ILE A 151 0.49 -19.45 9.52
CA ILE A 151 0.48 -17.99 9.58
C ILE A 151 1.65 -17.45 8.76
N ARG A 152 1.38 -16.43 7.93
CA ARG A 152 2.42 -15.67 7.22
C ARG A 152 2.36 -14.19 7.56
N LEU A 153 3.44 -13.69 8.16
CA LEU A 153 3.63 -12.25 8.39
C LEU A 153 4.13 -11.58 7.11
N THR A 154 3.55 -10.41 6.81
CA THR A 154 3.80 -9.59 5.62
C THR A 154 3.58 -8.11 5.99
N GLY A 155 3.71 -7.18 5.06
CA GLY A 155 3.31 -5.79 5.26
C GLY A 155 3.60 -4.99 4.00
N GLY A 156 4.04 -3.75 4.18
CA GLY A 156 5.08 -3.15 3.34
C GLY A 156 6.36 -3.98 3.46
N GLU A 157 7.19 -3.70 4.47
CA GLU A 157 8.30 -4.56 4.88
C GLU A 157 8.20 -4.92 6.37
N PRO A 158 7.84 -6.16 6.75
CA PRO A 158 7.64 -6.52 8.15
C PRO A 158 8.91 -6.37 9.00
N THR A 159 10.12 -6.58 8.46
CA THR A 159 11.36 -6.41 9.24
C THR A 159 11.64 -4.96 9.67
N VAL A 160 10.93 -3.97 9.14
CA VAL A 160 10.94 -2.56 9.58
C VAL A 160 10.12 -2.35 10.87
N ARG A 161 9.16 -3.24 11.20
CA ARG A 161 8.45 -3.19 12.49
C ARG A 161 9.44 -3.44 13.65
N LYS A 162 9.37 -2.60 14.69
CA LYS A 162 10.34 -2.59 15.81
C LYS A 162 10.24 -3.88 16.64
N ASP A 163 9.01 -4.17 17.05
CA ASP A 163 8.51 -5.22 17.93
C ASP A 163 8.24 -6.56 17.23
N ILE A 164 8.69 -6.75 15.98
CA ILE A 164 8.45 -7.98 15.21
C ILE A 164 8.98 -9.25 15.90
N VAL A 165 10.12 -9.18 16.60
CA VAL A 165 10.69 -10.35 17.30
C VAL A 165 9.83 -10.73 18.52
N PRO A 166 9.53 -9.82 19.47
CA PRO A 166 8.55 -10.09 20.54
C PRO A 166 7.19 -10.59 20.03
N MET A 167 6.61 -9.99 18.98
CA MET A 167 5.38 -10.47 18.35
C MET A 167 5.53 -11.90 17.84
N MET A 168 6.62 -12.21 17.13
CA MET A 168 6.87 -13.56 16.63
C MET A 168 7.08 -14.56 17.78
N GLN A 169 7.66 -14.15 18.92
CA GLN A 169 7.79 -15.00 20.10
C GLN A 169 6.42 -15.31 20.73
N GLN A 170 5.51 -14.33 20.81
CA GLN A 170 4.13 -14.57 21.27
C GLN A 170 3.36 -15.51 20.30
N ILE A 171 3.41 -15.27 18.98
CA ILE A 171 2.80 -16.16 17.97
C ILE A 171 3.49 -17.55 17.94
N GLY A 172 4.77 -17.61 18.27
CA GLY A 172 5.55 -18.84 18.39
C GLY A 172 5.04 -19.78 19.49
N GLN A 173 4.47 -19.24 20.57
CA GLN A 173 3.83 -20.01 21.66
C GLN A 173 2.52 -20.71 21.24
N LEU A 174 2.06 -20.48 20.01
CA LEU A 174 0.92 -21.19 19.40
C LEU A 174 1.36 -22.47 18.68
N ARG A 175 2.68 -22.72 18.58
CA ARG A 175 3.26 -23.92 17.99
C ARG A 175 3.30 -25.05 19.04
N GLY A 176 2.43 -26.03 18.88
CA GLY A 176 2.26 -27.15 19.82
C GLY A 176 0.79 -27.54 19.94
N ALA A 177 0.50 -28.71 20.52
CA ALA A 177 -0.88 -29.13 20.74
C ALA A 177 -1.47 -28.48 22.00
N ARG A 178 -2.53 -27.68 21.86
CA ARG A 178 -3.33 -27.19 23.01
C ARG A 178 -4.68 -27.92 23.00
N ALA A 179 -5.13 -28.38 24.17
CA ALA A 179 -6.45 -29.01 24.38
C ALA A 179 -6.86 -30.08 23.35
N GLY A 180 -5.92 -30.94 22.94
CA GLY A 180 -6.18 -32.04 22.00
C GLY A 180 -6.28 -31.66 20.52
N ARG A 181 -6.02 -30.40 20.15
CA ARG A 181 -5.96 -29.94 18.75
C ARG A 181 -4.52 -29.67 18.32
N GLU A 182 -4.25 -29.83 17.02
CA GLU A 182 -3.01 -29.37 16.41
C GLU A 182 -2.96 -27.83 16.39
N GLY A 183 -1.90 -27.24 16.94
CA GLY A 183 -1.66 -25.79 16.85
C GLY A 183 -0.92 -25.38 15.57
N LEU A 184 -0.26 -24.22 15.64
CA LEU A 184 0.45 -23.61 14.53
C LEU A 184 1.63 -24.49 14.06
N LYS A 185 1.58 -24.97 12.82
CA LYS A 185 2.63 -25.80 12.21
C LYS A 185 3.70 -24.95 11.54
N GLU A 186 3.29 -23.96 10.75
CA GLU A 186 4.20 -23.08 10.02
C GLU A 186 3.99 -21.60 10.38
N LEU A 187 5.03 -20.97 10.93
CA LEU A 187 5.15 -19.52 11.04
C LEU A 187 6.12 -19.04 9.95
N CYS A 188 5.63 -18.24 9.02
CA CYS A 188 6.38 -17.80 7.83
C CYS A 188 6.49 -16.28 7.69
N LEU A 189 7.55 -15.82 7.02
CA LEU A 189 7.78 -14.40 6.73
C LEU A 189 7.79 -14.14 5.22
N THR A 190 7.27 -12.98 4.79
CA THR A 190 7.56 -12.41 3.46
C THR A 190 8.24 -11.06 3.61
N THR A 191 9.42 -10.91 3.00
CA THR A 191 10.32 -9.76 3.22
C THR A 191 11.22 -9.52 2.00
N ASN A 192 11.70 -8.30 1.80
CA ASN A 192 12.75 -7.98 0.83
C ASN A 192 14.18 -8.34 1.30
N GLY A 193 14.34 -8.81 2.54
CA GLY A 193 15.61 -9.33 3.05
C GLY A 193 16.62 -8.30 3.57
N ILE A 194 16.51 -6.99 3.25
CA ILE A 194 17.57 -6.00 3.57
C ILE A 194 17.91 -5.91 5.07
N SER A 195 16.93 -6.12 5.94
CA SER A 195 17.11 -6.12 7.40
C SER A 195 17.02 -7.52 8.03
N LEU A 196 16.87 -8.57 7.23
CA LEU A 196 16.54 -9.92 7.71
C LEU A 196 17.73 -10.57 8.43
N TRP A 197 18.94 -10.55 7.86
CA TRP A 197 20.12 -11.20 8.46
C TRP A 197 20.44 -10.76 9.89
N ARG A 198 20.03 -9.56 10.32
CA ARG A 198 20.21 -9.06 11.69
C ARG A 198 19.16 -9.57 12.69
N LYS A 199 18.15 -10.30 12.21
CA LYS A 199 16.98 -10.76 12.99
C LYS A 199 16.72 -12.27 12.83
N LEU A 200 17.46 -12.99 11.98
CA LEU A 200 17.20 -14.40 11.68
C LEU A 200 17.26 -15.29 12.91
N ASP A 201 18.35 -15.23 13.67
CA ASP A 201 18.59 -16.10 14.83
C ASP A 201 17.44 -16.01 15.87
N PRO A 202 17.06 -14.83 16.40
CA PRO A 202 15.92 -14.73 17.32
C PRO A 202 14.55 -14.94 16.66
N MET A 203 14.43 -14.83 15.33
CA MET A 203 13.21 -15.24 14.61
C MET A 203 13.08 -16.76 14.51
N VAL A 204 14.19 -17.50 14.39
CA VAL A 204 14.21 -18.97 14.38
C VAL A 204 13.97 -19.51 15.78
N GLU A 205 14.53 -18.89 16.82
CA GLU A 205 14.15 -19.13 18.23
C GLU A 205 12.65 -18.91 18.46
N ALA A 206 12.07 -17.86 17.86
CA ALA A 206 10.63 -17.61 17.84
C ALA A 206 9.81 -18.58 16.96
N GLY A 207 10.44 -19.58 16.33
CA GLY A 207 9.78 -20.63 15.58
C GLY A 207 9.49 -20.34 14.10
N LEU A 208 10.23 -19.41 13.47
CA LEU A 208 10.18 -19.18 12.01
C LEU A 208 10.53 -20.46 11.22
N THR A 209 9.59 -20.98 10.44
CA THR A 209 9.77 -22.21 9.64
C THR A 209 10.00 -21.96 8.15
N GLY A 210 9.86 -20.72 7.66
CA GLY A 210 10.02 -20.43 6.23
C GLY A 210 10.02 -18.95 5.85
N VAL A 211 10.83 -18.62 4.85
CA VAL A 211 11.04 -17.27 4.33
C VAL A 211 10.70 -17.25 2.84
N ASN A 212 9.77 -16.38 2.45
CA ASN A 212 9.63 -15.96 1.06
C ASN A 212 10.31 -14.61 0.90
N LEU A 213 11.52 -14.62 0.35
CA LEU A 213 12.31 -13.44 0.09
C LEU A 213 11.93 -12.87 -1.28
N SER A 214 11.60 -11.58 -1.36
CA SER A 214 11.30 -10.91 -2.63
C SER A 214 12.58 -10.35 -3.25
N LEU A 215 12.98 -10.86 -4.40
CA LEU A 215 14.16 -10.42 -5.15
C LEU A 215 13.91 -10.60 -6.65
N ASP A 216 13.75 -9.49 -7.35
CA ASP A 216 13.32 -9.48 -8.75
C ASP A 216 14.49 -9.43 -9.77
N THR A 217 15.74 -9.33 -9.31
CA THR A 217 16.96 -9.25 -10.15
C THR A 217 18.19 -9.67 -9.34
N LEU A 218 19.20 -10.23 -10.04
CA LEU A 218 20.51 -10.61 -9.52
C LEU A 218 21.59 -9.54 -9.83
N ASP A 219 21.26 -8.49 -10.58
CA ASP A 219 22.14 -7.35 -10.86
C ASP A 219 21.99 -6.25 -9.77
N PRO A 220 23.08 -5.82 -9.09
CA PRO A 220 23.00 -4.81 -8.03
C PRO A 220 22.54 -3.41 -8.48
N TYR A 221 22.80 -3.02 -9.73
CA TYR A 221 22.37 -1.75 -10.31
C TYR A 221 20.90 -1.83 -10.71
N GLN A 222 20.51 -2.94 -11.34
CA GLN A 222 19.11 -3.22 -11.67
C GLN A 222 18.25 -3.30 -10.41
N PHE A 223 18.77 -3.88 -9.32
CA PHE A 223 18.12 -3.85 -8.00
C PHE A 223 17.87 -2.41 -7.54
N GLN A 224 18.84 -1.51 -7.68
CA GLN A 224 18.65 -0.10 -7.30
C GLN A 224 17.61 0.58 -8.19
N ILE A 225 17.55 0.27 -9.49
CA ILE A 225 16.53 0.80 -10.41
C ILE A 225 15.14 0.28 -10.03
N MET A 226 14.97 -1.03 -9.89
CA MET A 226 13.67 -1.67 -9.64
C MET A 226 13.09 -1.35 -8.26
N THR A 227 13.93 -1.13 -7.25
CA THR A 227 13.52 -0.89 -5.86
C THR A 227 13.65 0.58 -5.41
N ARG A 228 14.29 1.42 -6.25
CA ARG A 228 14.72 2.82 -5.99
C ARG A 228 15.64 3.01 -4.78
N ARG A 229 16.27 1.95 -4.26
CA ARG A 229 17.14 2.00 -3.06
C ARG A 229 18.31 1.02 -3.19
N LYS A 230 19.42 1.32 -2.50
CA LYS A 230 20.52 0.36 -2.31
C LYS A 230 20.12 -0.68 -1.26
N GLY A 231 20.60 -1.92 -1.40
CA GLY A 231 20.31 -2.98 -0.44
C GLY A 231 20.76 -4.39 -0.82
N PHE A 232 21.06 -4.64 -2.10
CA PHE A 232 21.38 -5.97 -2.65
C PHE A 232 22.33 -6.82 -1.79
N ASP A 233 23.45 -6.26 -1.33
CA ASP A 233 24.44 -7.00 -0.50
C ASP A 233 23.87 -7.50 0.82
N ALA A 234 22.89 -6.78 1.40
CA ALA A 234 22.21 -7.18 2.62
C ALA A 234 21.10 -8.22 2.37
N VAL A 235 20.56 -8.26 1.14
CA VAL A 235 19.67 -9.33 0.68
C VAL A 235 20.47 -10.63 0.50
N GLN A 236 21.63 -10.57 -0.18
CA GLN A 236 22.50 -11.74 -0.36
C GLN A 236 23.00 -12.30 0.97
N ARG A 237 23.48 -11.46 1.89
CA ARG A 237 23.81 -11.89 3.28
C ARG A 237 22.65 -12.60 3.99
N SER A 238 21.40 -12.24 3.68
CA SER A 238 20.22 -12.88 4.27
C SER A 238 19.87 -14.21 3.60
N ILE A 239 20.15 -14.36 2.29
CA ILE A 239 20.07 -15.65 1.59
C ILE A 239 21.13 -16.61 2.14
N ASP A 240 22.38 -16.16 2.18
CA ASP A 240 23.50 -17.00 2.60
C ASP A 240 23.42 -17.37 4.09
N ARG A 241 23.00 -16.45 4.97
CA ARG A 241 22.77 -16.77 6.39
C ARG A 241 21.67 -17.83 6.59
N ILE A 242 20.61 -17.85 5.78
CA ILE A 242 19.58 -18.91 5.86
C ILE A 242 20.17 -20.25 5.41
N LEU A 243 21.04 -20.27 4.40
CA LEU A 243 21.70 -21.48 3.92
C LEU A 243 22.71 -22.01 4.95
N GLU A 244 23.48 -21.15 5.62
CA GLU A 244 24.33 -21.50 6.77
C GLU A 244 23.50 -22.16 7.88
N MET A 245 22.40 -21.52 8.30
CA MET A 245 21.54 -22.04 9.36
C MET A 245 20.89 -23.37 8.96
N ASN A 246 20.53 -23.56 7.69
CA ASN A 246 20.02 -24.83 7.18
C ASN A 246 21.09 -25.93 7.14
N ALA A 247 22.35 -25.62 6.81
CA ALA A 247 23.46 -26.55 6.93
C ALA A 247 23.76 -26.96 8.38
N LEU A 248 23.41 -26.09 9.35
CA LEU A 248 23.41 -26.38 10.79
C LEU A 248 22.11 -27.04 11.30
N GLY A 249 21.16 -27.37 10.41
CA GLY A 249 19.94 -28.11 10.74
C GLY A 249 18.67 -27.29 11.03
N ALA A 250 18.67 -25.97 10.83
CA ALA A 250 17.52 -25.11 11.17
C ALA A 250 16.23 -25.37 10.34
N GLY A 251 16.33 -26.01 9.17
CA GLY A 251 15.17 -26.47 8.38
C GLY A 251 14.27 -25.36 7.81
N ILE A 252 14.78 -24.14 7.66
CA ILE A 252 14.03 -22.96 7.20
C ILE A 252 13.73 -23.10 5.70
N LYS A 253 12.45 -23.17 5.34
CA LYS A 253 12.03 -23.27 3.93
C LYS A 253 12.27 -21.94 3.20
N LEU A 254 13.39 -21.80 2.50
CA LEU A 254 13.75 -20.60 1.72
C LEU A 254 13.15 -20.65 0.32
N LYS A 255 12.39 -19.61 -0.04
CA LYS A 255 11.82 -19.42 -1.38
C LYS A 255 12.11 -18.00 -1.85
N ILE A 256 12.59 -17.83 -3.08
CA ILE A 256 12.77 -16.50 -3.68
C ILE A 256 11.58 -16.24 -4.59
N ASN A 257 10.89 -15.12 -4.39
CA ASN A 257 9.82 -14.64 -5.28
C ASN A 257 10.40 -13.56 -6.21
N CYS A 258 10.22 -13.71 -7.53
CA CYS A 258 10.63 -12.77 -8.55
C CYS A 258 9.44 -12.41 -9.45
N VAL A 259 9.05 -11.13 -9.52
CA VAL A 259 8.02 -10.61 -10.42
C VAL A 259 8.66 -10.30 -11.77
N VAL A 260 8.30 -11.04 -12.81
CA VAL A 260 8.96 -10.93 -14.12
C VAL A 260 8.20 -9.95 -15.02
N MET A 261 8.94 -8.99 -15.57
CA MET A 261 8.46 -7.93 -16.45
C MET A 261 9.32 -7.87 -17.71
N ARG A 262 8.67 -7.97 -18.86
CA ARG A 262 9.30 -7.96 -20.19
C ARG A 262 10.03 -6.64 -20.42
N GLY A 263 11.28 -6.71 -20.88
CA GLY A 263 12.14 -5.56 -21.13
C GLY A 263 12.75 -4.93 -19.87
N LEU A 264 12.63 -5.59 -18.70
CA LEU A 264 13.20 -5.10 -17.44
C LEU A 264 14.08 -6.15 -16.75
N ASN A 265 13.55 -7.35 -16.46
CA ASN A 265 14.28 -8.42 -15.77
C ASN A 265 14.10 -9.80 -16.41
N ASP A 266 13.34 -9.93 -17.50
CA ASP A 266 13.07 -11.23 -18.14
C ASP A 266 14.29 -11.87 -18.83
N ARG A 267 15.40 -11.15 -18.95
CA ARG A 267 16.71 -11.69 -19.34
C ARG A 267 17.32 -12.61 -18.25
N GLU A 268 17.02 -12.36 -16.98
CA GLU A 268 17.68 -13.00 -15.82
C GLU A 268 17.01 -14.31 -15.37
N ILE A 269 15.94 -14.75 -16.06
CA ILE A 269 15.19 -15.98 -15.73
C ILE A 269 16.12 -17.19 -15.63
N LEU A 270 17.07 -17.29 -16.57
CA LEU A 270 18.00 -18.43 -16.66
C LEU A 270 19.06 -18.40 -15.56
N ASP A 271 19.43 -17.20 -15.08
CA ASP A 271 20.40 -17.01 -14.00
C ASP A 271 19.74 -17.28 -12.63
N PHE A 272 18.47 -16.91 -12.49
CA PHE A 272 17.61 -17.29 -11.37
C PHE A 272 17.40 -18.82 -11.28
N VAL A 273 17.29 -19.53 -12.40
CA VAL A 273 17.29 -21.01 -12.40
C VAL A 273 18.67 -21.56 -12.02
N GLU A 274 19.74 -21.02 -12.60
CA GLU A 274 21.13 -21.44 -12.35
C GLU A 274 21.54 -21.30 -10.87
N LEU A 275 21.02 -20.29 -10.15
CA LEU A 275 21.17 -20.13 -8.69
C LEU A 275 20.79 -21.40 -7.92
N GLY A 276 19.77 -22.13 -8.38
CA GLY A 276 19.31 -23.39 -7.80
C GLY A 276 20.22 -24.60 -8.05
N ARG A 277 21.28 -24.50 -8.87
CA ARG A 277 22.15 -25.66 -9.16
C ARG A 277 22.80 -26.23 -7.90
N LYS A 278 23.36 -25.36 -7.06
CA LYS A 278 24.14 -25.74 -5.85
C LYS A 278 23.50 -25.31 -4.53
N LYS A 279 22.48 -24.45 -4.54
CA LYS A 279 21.79 -23.95 -3.34
C LYS A 279 20.37 -24.55 -3.28
N ASP A 280 19.95 -25.05 -2.12
CA ASP A 280 18.55 -25.47 -1.89
C ASP A 280 17.66 -24.22 -1.75
N ILE A 281 17.23 -23.71 -2.89
CA ILE A 281 16.36 -22.55 -3.03
C ILE A 281 15.24 -22.93 -3.98
N GLU A 282 14.00 -22.59 -3.63
CA GLU A 282 12.88 -22.62 -4.58
C GLU A 282 12.62 -21.22 -5.15
N VAL A 283 12.96 -21.00 -6.42
CA VAL A 283 12.70 -19.72 -7.11
C VAL A 283 11.32 -19.72 -7.76
N ARG A 284 10.51 -18.71 -7.47
CA ARG A 284 9.12 -18.58 -7.90
C ARG A 284 8.95 -17.35 -8.76
N PHE A 285 8.86 -17.56 -10.07
CA PHE A 285 8.52 -16.53 -11.03
C PHE A 285 7.03 -16.20 -10.94
N ILE A 286 6.69 -14.91 -10.95
CA ILE A 286 5.32 -14.40 -10.78
C ILE A 286 4.94 -13.56 -12.01
N GLU A 287 3.80 -13.89 -12.63
CA GLU A 287 3.24 -13.12 -13.74
C GLU A 287 2.85 -11.71 -13.25
N TYR A 288 3.30 -10.66 -13.95
CA TYR A 288 3.02 -9.26 -13.61
C TYR A 288 1.51 -8.93 -13.67
N MET A 289 0.92 -8.67 -12.50
CA MET A 289 -0.51 -8.39 -12.30
C MET A 289 -0.85 -6.89 -12.29
N PRO A 290 -2.08 -6.51 -12.68
CA PRO A 290 -2.62 -5.19 -12.40
C PRO A 290 -2.85 -4.98 -10.90
N PHE A 291 -2.52 -3.78 -10.42
CA PHE A 291 -2.89 -3.25 -9.11
C PHE A 291 -3.11 -1.74 -9.24
N ASP A 292 -4.00 -1.19 -8.42
CA ASP A 292 -4.23 0.26 -8.40
C ASP A 292 -2.91 1.02 -8.17
N GLY A 293 -2.65 2.00 -9.05
CA GLY A 293 -1.43 2.81 -9.05
C GLY A 293 -0.18 2.19 -9.73
N ASN A 294 -0.14 0.88 -10.04
CA ASN A 294 1.12 0.23 -10.48
C ASN A 294 1.47 0.37 -11.98
N LYS A 295 0.71 1.19 -12.73
CA LYS A 295 0.87 1.46 -14.18
C LYS A 295 1.01 0.18 -15.05
N TRP A 296 0.20 -0.84 -14.75
CA TRP A 296 0.19 -2.11 -15.48
C TRP A 296 -0.08 -1.93 -16.97
N SER A 297 0.61 -2.74 -17.78
CA SER A 297 0.44 -2.82 -19.22
C SER A 297 0.69 -4.24 -19.69
N GLU A 298 -0.24 -4.79 -20.46
CA GLU A 298 -0.23 -6.18 -20.94
C GLU A 298 1.07 -6.55 -21.67
N GLY A 299 1.63 -5.65 -22.49
CA GLY A 299 2.91 -5.87 -23.18
C GLY A 299 4.15 -6.03 -22.26
N LYS A 300 4.06 -5.70 -20.97
CA LYS A 300 5.10 -6.00 -19.97
C LYS A 300 4.90 -7.36 -19.29
N MET A 301 3.72 -7.97 -19.43
CA MET A 301 3.42 -9.27 -18.88
C MET A 301 4.14 -10.36 -19.69
N LEU A 302 4.65 -11.36 -18.96
CA LEU A 302 5.36 -12.50 -19.52
C LEU A 302 4.61 -13.78 -19.09
N PRO A 303 3.92 -14.48 -20.01
CA PRO A 303 3.18 -15.69 -19.68
C PRO A 303 4.07 -16.80 -19.13
N PHE A 304 3.57 -17.61 -18.19
CA PHE A 304 4.36 -18.71 -17.63
C PHE A 304 4.91 -19.69 -18.67
N GLN A 305 4.17 -19.89 -19.78
CA GLN A 305 4.55 -20.80 -20.85
C GLN A 305 5.81 -20.30 -21.57
N GLU A 306 5.85 -19.01 -21.92
CA GLU A 306 7.03 -18.38 -22.53
C GLU A 306 8.25 -18.46 -21.60
N MET A 307 8.06 -18.28 -20.28
CA MET A 307 9.14 -18.46 -19.30
C MET A 307 9.62 -19.91 -19.22
N LEU A 308 8.70 -20.88 -19.19
CA LEU A 308 9.02 -22.31 -19.13
C LEU A 308 9.76 -22.78 -20.38
N ASP A 309 9.36 -22.31 -21.56
CA ASP A 309 9.95 -22.76 -22.82
C ASP A 309 11.36 -22.18 -23.02
N ARG A 310 11.61 -20.90 -22.67
CA ARG A 310 12.98 -20.34 -22.54
C ARG A 310 13.87 -21.18 -21.62
N ILE A 311 13.32 -21.69 -20.50
CA ILE A 311 14.08 -22.52 -19.55
C ILE A 311 14.36 -23.92 -20.13
N LYS A 312 13.39 -24.54 -20.80
CA LYS A 312 13.59 -25.85 -21.47
C LYS A 312 14.61 -25.80 -22.60
N GLU A 313 14.69 -24.69 -23.34
CA GLU A 313 15.66 -24.49 -24.41
C GLU A 313 17.11 -24.62 -23.90
N LYS A 314 17.43 -24.01 -22.75
CA LYS A 314 18.74 -24.15 -22.08
C LYS A 314 18.87 -25.45 -21.26
N TYR A 315 17.76 -25.98 -20.74
CA TYR A 315 17.74 -27.16 -19.87
C TYR A 315 16.65 -28.17 -20.31
N PRO A 316 16.89 -29.02 -21.33
CA PRO A 316 15.88 -29.97 -21.82
C PRO A 316 15.40 -30.98 -20.76
N GLY A 317 16.26 -31.32 -19.79
CA GLY A 317 15.94 -32.18 -18.64
C GLY A 317 15.13 -31.45 -17.53
N VAL A 318 14.11 -30.70 -17.91
CA VAL A 318 13.16 -30.03 -17.00
C VAL A 318 11.95 -30.92 -16.77
N GLU A 319 11.75 -31.30 -15.51
CA GLU A 319 10.64 -32.16 -15.08
C GLU A 319 9.67 -31.37 -14.21
N LYS A 320 8.37 -31.64 -14.33
CA LYS A 320 7.37 -31.10 -13.42
C LYS A 320 7.37 -31.89 -12.10
N VAL A 321 7.34 -31.20 -10.97
CA VAL A 321 7.11 -31.79 -9.65
C VAL A 321 5.61 -32.00 -9.45
N GLN A 322 5.23 -33.03 -8.69
CA GLN A 322 3.83 -33.28 -8.33
C GLN A 322 3.30 -32.12 -7.45
N ASP A 323 2.21 -31.47 -7.87
CA ASP A 323 1.61 -30.37 -7.10
C ASP A 323 0.88 -30.91 -5.85
N HIS A 324 0.92 -30.18 -4.73
CA HIS A 324 0.06 -30.47 -3.58
C HIS A 324 -1.32 -29.80 -3.72
N LYS A 325 -2.32 -30.32 -3.00
CA LYS A 325 -3.75 -29.94 -3.09
C LYS A 325 -4.01 -28.43 -3.21
N ASN A 326 -3.31 -27.61 -2.42
CA ASN A 326 -3.52 -26.16 -2.32
C ASN A 326 -2.31 -25.34 -2.86
N ASP A 327 -1.45 -25.92 -3.71
CA ASP A 327 -0.24 -25.24 -4.16
C ASP A 327 -0.53 -24.02 -5.05
N THR A 328 0.19 -22.94 -4.79
CA THR A 328 0.02 -21.65 -5.49
C THR A 328 0.98 -21.49 -6.67
N SER A 329 1.74 -22.53 -7.00
CA SER A 329 2.84 -22.48 -7.96
C SER A 329 3.00 -23.82 -8.64
N LYS A 330 3.04 -23.83 -9.98
CA LYS A 330 3.42 -25.01 -10.76
C LYS A 330 4.93 -25.18 -10.61
N THR A 331 5.39 -26.17 -9.85
CA THR A 331 6.82 -26.34 -9.51
C THR A 331 7.50 -27.38 -10.41
N TYR A 332 8.76 -27.12 -10.74
CA TYR A 332 9.60 -27.86 -11.67
C TYR A 332 11.01 -28.06 -11.08
N ARG A 333 11.74 -29.04 -11.60
CA ARG A 333 13.15 -29.31 -11.29
C ARG A 333 13.96 -29.45 -12.58
N VAL A 334 15.22 -29.05 -12.55
CA VAL A 334 16.20 -29.44 -13.58
C VAL A 334 16.93 -30.67 -13.07
N SER A 335 17.17 -31.67 -13.93
CA SER A 335 17.98 -32.83 -13.54
C SER A 335 19.39 -32.41 -13.09
N GLY A 336 19.85 -32.94 -11.95
CA GLY A 336 21.14 -32.60 -11.34
C GLY A 336 21.20 -31.26 -10.57
N PHE A 337 20.08 -30.54 -10.40
CA PHE A 337 20.02 -29.35 -9.55
C PHE A 337 19.51 -29.71 -8.13
N VAL A 338 20.03 -29.03 -7.11
CA VAL A 338 19.57 -29.19 -5.71
C VAL A 338 18.25 -28.44 -5.49
N GLY A 339 18.22 -27.17 -5.88
CA GLY A 339 17.06 -26.29 -5.81
C GLY A 339 16.02 -26.56 -6.89
N LYS A 340 14.94 -25.78 -6.85
CA LYS A 340 13.75 -25.94 -7.69
C LYS A 340 13.31 -24.58 -8.23
N PHE A 341 12.50 -24.58 -9.28
CA PHE A 341 11.84 -23.36 -9.75
C PHE A 341 10.35 -23.59 -9.95
N GLY A 342 9.55 -22.52 -10.08
CA GLY A 342 8.13 -22.66 -10.33
C GLY A 342 7.44 -21.36 -10.69
N PHE A 343 6.19 -21.46 -11.12
CA PHE A 343 5.44 -20.34 -11.69
C PHE A 343 4.15 -20.08 -10.90
N ILE A 344 3.99 -18.86 -10.39
CA ILE A 344 2.72 -18.36 -9.85
C ILE A 344 1.96 -17.74 -11.03
N THR A 345 1.06 -18.54 -11.61
CA THR A 345 0.36 -18.24 -12.87
C THR A 345 -0.88 -17.37 -12.66
N SER A 346 -0.70 -16.25 -11.96
CA SER A 346 -1.78 -15.39 -11.46
C SER A 346 -2.69 -14.77 -12.51
N MET A 347 -2.22 -14.63 -13.76
CA MET A 347 -3.01 -14.08 -14.86
C MET A 347 -3.49 -15.17 -15.82
N THR A 348 -2.62 -16.11 -16.20
CA THR A 348 -2.92 -17.10 -17.25
C THR A 348 -3.69 -18.32 -16.76
N HIS A 349 -3.45 -18.78 -15.53
CA HIS A 349 -4.03 -20.00 -14.97
C HIS A 349 -4.29 -19.82 -13.47
N ASN A 350 -5.46 -19.26 -13.13
CA ASN A 350 -5.81 -19.05 -11.73
C ASN A 350 -5.94 -20.37 -10.97
N PHE A 351 -5.72 -20.29 -9.65
CA PHE A 351 -5.72 -21.42 -8.71
C PHE A 351 -6.73 -21.16 -7.59
N CYS A 352 -7.91 -20.63 -7.95
CA CYS A 352 -8.93 -20.27 -6.96
C CYS A 352 -9.66 -21.49 -6.37
N GLY A 353 -9.90 -22.54 -7.16
CA GLY A 353 -10.62 -23.75 -6.73
C GLY A 353 -10.02 -24.45 -5.49
N THR A 354 -8.73 -24.25 -5.21
CA THR A 354 -8.03 -24.83 -4.05
C THR A 354 -7.45 -23.77 -3.08
N CYS A 355 -7.92 -22.52 -3.19
CA CYS A 355 -7.35 -21.38 -2.48
C CYS A 355 -7.76 -21.30 -0.99
N ASN A 356 -7.09 -22.05 -0.13
CA ASN A 356 -7.19 -22.07 1.34
C ASN A 356 -6.81 -20.76 2.09
N ARG A 357 -6.60 -19.63 1.38
CA ARG A 357 -5.97 -18.43 1.95
C ARG A 357 -6.99 -17.40 2.45
N LEU A 358 -6.73 -16.86 3.63
CA LEU A 358 -7.36 -15.64 4.19
C LEU A 358 -6.28 -14.58 4.46
N ARG A 359 -6.69 -13.31 4.53
CA ARG A 359 -5.77 -12.19 4.74
C ARG A 359 -6.32 -11.17 5.72
N ILE A 360 -5.47 -10.63 6.57
CA ILE A 360 -5.76 -9.48 7.44
C ILE A 360 -4.86 -8.33 7.01
N THR A 361 -5.43 -7.15 6.79
CA THR A 361 -4.71 -5.91 6.45
C THR A 361 -4.10 -5.24 7.68
N SER A 362 -3.25 -4.23 7.46
CA SER A 362 -2.53 -3.49 8.50
C SER A 362 -3.43 -2.70 9.45
N ASP A 363 -4.61 -2.30 8.97
CA ASP A 363 -5.70 -1.69 9.72
C ASP A 363 -6.75 -2.71 10.21
N GLY A 364 -6.50 -4.01 10.04
CA GLY A 364 -7.28 -5.10 10.63
C GLY A 364 -8.59 -5.45 9.93
N ASN A 365 -8.71 -5.20 8.63
CA ASN A 365 -9.79 -5.73 7.80
C ASN A 365 -9.47 -7.14 7.28
N LEU A 366 -10.48 -8.01 7.29
CA LEU A 366 -10.43 -9.34 6.70
C LEU A 366 -10.72 -9.27 5.19
N LYS A 367 -9.76 -9.74 4.37
CA LYS A 367 -9.93 -10.00 2.92
C LYS A 367 -9.91 -11.51 2.66
N VAL A 368 -11.03 -12.06 2.19
CA VAL A 368 -11.16 -13.48 1.84
C VAL A 368 -10.67 -13.82 0.41
N CYS A 369 -10.59 -12.80 -0.45
CA CYS A 369 -9.99 -12.86 -1.79
C CYS A 369 -8.94 -11.76 -1.94
N LEU A 370 -7.99 -11.90 -2.88
CA LEU A 370 -7.08 -10.80 -3.22
C LEU A 370 -7.79 -9.69 -3.99
N PHE A 371 -8.71 -10.05 -4.90
CA PHE A 371 -9.49 -9.13 -5.74
C PHE A 371 -10.94 -9.08 -5.24
N GLY A 372 -11.10 -8.92 -3.93
CA GLY A 372 -12.40 -8.80 -3.26
C GLY A 372 -12.56 -7.38 -2.70
N ASN A 373 -13.67 -6.74 -3.06
CA ASN A 373 -14.05 -5.40 -2.60
C ASN A 373 -14.72 -5.45 -1.21
N GLU A 374 -15.21 -6.63 -0.82
CA GLU A 374 -15.79 -6.89 0.49
C GLU A 374 -14.67 -7.10 1.52
N GLU A 375 -14.61 -6.18 2.47
CA GLU A 375 -13.70 -6.13 3.62
C GLU A 375 -14.55 -6.02 4.89
N VAL A 376 -14.15 -6.67 5.98
CA VAL A 376 -14.81 -6.48 7.29
C VAL A 376 -13.77 -6.24 8.38
N SER A 377 -13.97 -5.17 9.16
CA SER A 377 -13.04 -4.76 10.22
C SER A 377 -13.15 -5.69 11.43
N LEU A 378 -12.11 -6.51 11.64
CA LEU A 378 -11.95 -7.29 12.87
C LEU A 378 -11.36 -6.42 13.99
N ARG A 379 -10.56 -5.40 13.64
CA ARG A 379 -9.99 -4.41 14.56
C ARG A 379 -11.07 -3.74 15.41
N ASP A 380 -12.12 -3.24 14.78
CA ASP A 380 -13.12 -2.42 15.48
C ASP A 380 -13.97 -3.30 16.42
N ILE A 381 -14.29 -4.53 15.99
CA ILE A 381 -14.98 -5.52 16.83
C ILE A 381 -14.12 -5.92 18.05
N LEU A 382 -12.81 -6.12 17.90
CA LEU A 382 -11.92 -6.37 19.04
C LEU A 382 -11.95 -5.22 20.06
N ARG A 383 -11.96 -3.98 19.57
CA ARG A 383 -11.86 -2.77 20.39
C ARG A 383 -13.16 -2.33 21.04
N GLU A 384 -14.30 -2.91 20.71
CA GLU A 384 -15.56 -2.69 21.44
C GLU A 384 -15.37 -2.93 22.96
N ASN A 385 -14.60 -3.97 23.33
CA ASN A 385 -14.25 -4.27 24.72
C ASN A 385 -13.27 -3.27 25.37
N ASN A 386 -12.65 -2.37 24.59
CA ASN A 386 -11.69 -1.37 25.05
C ASN A 386 -12.17 0.07 24.76
N ILE A 387 -13.49 0.27 24.67
CA ILE A 387 -14.12 1.58 24.41
C ILE A 387 -13.64 2.20 23.08
N GLY A 388 -13.36 1.35 22.07
CA GLY A 388 -12.83 1.73 20.76
C GLY A 388 -11.31 1.98 20.71
N ASN A 389 -10.61 1.95 21.84
CA ASN A 389 -9.18 2.26 21.91
C ASN A 389 -8.30 1.06 21.49
N PRO A 390 -7.10 1.29 20.93
CA PRO A 390 -6.12 0.23 20.67
C PRO A 390 -5.77 -0.56 21.94
N ILE A 391 -5.67 -1.88 21.83
CA ILE A 391 -5.30 -2.75 22.97
C ILE A 391 -3.77 -2.77 23.09
N ASP A 392 -3.24 -2.20 24.17
CA ASP A 392 -1.82 -2.28 24.54
C ASP A 392 -1.52 -3.50 25.44
N GLU A 393 -0.26 -3.67 25.85
CA GLU A 393 0.17 -4.83 26.65
C GLU A 393 -0.45 -4.81 28.08
N GLU A 394 -0.78 -3.64 28.63
CA GLU A 394 -1.42 -3.52 29.95
C GLU A 394 -2.90 -3.95 29.87
N ALA A 395 -3.64 -3.44 28.88
CA ALA A 395 -4.99 -3.87 28.59
C ALA A 395 -5.06 -5.36 28.22
N PHE A 396 -4.06 -5.87 27.48
CA PHE A 396 -3.98 -7.28 27.09
C PHE A 396 -3.75 -8.22 28.28
N GLU A 397 -2.79 -7.92 29.15
CA GLU A 397 -2.54 -8.75 30.33
C GLU A 397 -3.70 -8.67 31.33
N ALA A 398 -4.36 -7.51 31.45
CA ALA A 398 -5.60 -7.38 32.22
C ALA A 398 -6.74 -8.26 31.66
N MET A 399 -6.98 -8.26 30.34
CA MET A 399 -7.97 -9.15 29.70
C MET A 399 -7.63 -10.63 29.93
N LYS A 400 -6.34 -10.98 29.83
CA LYS A 400 -5.82 -12.34 30.04
C LYS A 400 -5.94 -12.81 31.49
N GLN A 401 -5.67 -11.94 32.46
CA GLN A 401 -5.85 -12.22 33.89
C GLN A 401 -7.34 -12.43 34.24
N ILE A 402 -8.23 -11.56 33.73
CA ILE A 402 -9.69 -11.71 33.89
C ILE A 402 -10.18 -13.05 33.32
N GLU A 403 -9.64 -13.48 32.19
CA GLU A 403 -9.97 -14.77 31.57
C GLU A 403 -9.37 -15.97 32.33
N MET A 404 -8.23 -15.80 33.03
CA MET A 404 -7.67 -16.82 33.93
C MET A 404 -8.47 -16.95 35.22
N ASP A 405 -8.75 -15.86 35.93
CA ASP A 405 -9.53 -15.90 37.18
C ASP A 405 -10.94 -16.45 36.98
N ARG A 406 -11.55 -16.21 35.81
CA ARG A 406 -12.82 -16.84 35.41
C ARG A 406 -12.68 -18.34 35.12
N LYS A 407 -11.60 -18.77 34.44
CA LYS A 407 -11.32 -20.21 34.24
C LYS A 407 -11.07 -20.95 35.57
N GLU A 408 -10.51 -20.26 36.57
CA GLU A 408 -10.27 -20.76 37.92
C GLU A 408 -11.47 -20.53 38.87
N GLY A 409 -12.62 -20.07 38.35
CA GLY A 409 -13.88 -19.97 39.08
C GLY A 409 -13.98 -18.84 40.10
N ARG A 410 -13.05 -17.87 40.09
CA ARG A 410 -12.97 -16.78 41.08
C ARG A 410 -13.90 -15.59 40.81
N MET A 411 -14.54 -15.53 39.65
CA MET A 411 -15.48 -14.46 39.27
C MET A 411 -16.67 -15.02 38.50
N ASP A 412 -17.87 -14.53 38.81
CA ASP A 412 -19.10 -14.81 38.07
C ASP A 412 -19.51 -13.61 37.19
N GLY A 413 -20.31 -13.85 36.16
CA GLY A 413 -20.82 -12.83 35.22
C GLY A 413 -20.53 -13.10 33.74
N ALA A 414 -21.26 -12.39 32.87
CA ALA A 414 -21.23 -12.61 31.42
C ALA A 414 -19.86 -12.32 30.77
N LEU A 415 -19.55 -13.08 29.72
CA LEU A 415 -18.20 -13.23 29.17
C LEU A 415 -17.80 -12.10 28.21
N GLY A 416 -17.04 -11.11 28.70
CA GLY A 416 -16.48 -10.05 27.85
C GLY A 416 -15.67 -10.58 26.64
N MET A 417 -14.77 -11.54 26.85
CA MET A 417 -13.96 -12.11 25.75
C MET A 417 -14.80 -12.96 24.78
N LEU A 418 -15.60 -13.92 25.26
CA LEU A 418 -16.39 -14.79 24.37
C LEU A 418 -17.54 -14.06 23.64
N ASN A 419 -18.06 -12.94 24.16
CA ASN A 419 -19.02 -12.12 23.43
C ASN A 419 -18.42 -11.62 22.10
N ASN A 420 -17.20 -11.06 22.15
CA ASN A 420 -16.53 -10.58 20.95
C ASN A 420 -15.92 -11.73 20.15
N GLU A 421 -15.50 -12.84 20.77
CA GLU A 421 -15.08 -14.04 20.04
C GLU A 421 -16.20 -14.61 19.17
N SER A 422 -17.43 -14.78 19.70
CA SER A 422 -18.57 -15.23 18.90
C SER A 422 -18.86 -14.25 17.76
N LYS A 423 -18.92 -12.94 18.06
CA LYS A 423 -19.18 -11.89 17.06
C LYS A 423 -18.12 -11.88 15.95
N LEU A 424 -16.85 -12.08 16.29
CA LEU A 424 -15.75 -12.23 15.33
C LEU A 424 -15.92 -13.51 14.50
N LEU A 425 -16.20 -14.66 15.12
CA LEU A 425 -16.39 -15.94 14.43
C LEU A 425 -17.58 -15.92 13.46
N ASP A 426 -18.71 -15.34 13.86
CA ASP A 426 -19.89 -15.17 13.01
C ASP A 426 -19.58 -14.28 11.80
N VAL A 427 -18.90 -13.14 12.03
CA VAL A 427 -18.45 -12.23 10.95
C VAL A 427 -17.44 -12.89 10.01
N ILE A 428 -16.44 -13.60 10.55
CA ILE A 428 -15.46 -14.37 9.78
C ILE A 428 -16.20 -15.44 8.94
N GLY A 429 -17.14 -16.17 9.54
CA GLY A 429 -17.91 -17.22 8.87
C GLY A 429 -18.80 -16.69 7.74
N ILE A 430 -19.42 -15.52 7.90
CA ILE A 430 -20.18 -14.85 6.84
C ILE A 430 -19.24 -14.48 5.69
N ALA A 431 -18.12 -13.81 5.99
CA ALA A 431 -17.15 -13.39 4.97
C ALA A 431 -16.53 -14.58 4.23
N VAL A 432 -16.16 -15.65 4.94
CA VAL A 432 -15.61 -16.88 4.35
C VAL A 432 -16.62 -17.56 3.45
N LYS A 433 -17.90 -17.67 3.84
CA LYS A 433 -18.97 -18.22 2.99
C LYS A 433 -19.25 -17.37 1.75
N GLY A 434 -19.08 -16.05 1.83
CA GLY A 434 -19.15 -15.13 0.69
C GLY A 434 -18.02 -15.29 -0.35
N LYS A 435 -16.97 -16.06 -0.04
CA LYS A 435 -15.82 -16.24 -0.92
C LYS A 435 -16.18 -17.00 -2.20
N LYS A 436 -16.27 -16.26 -3.32
CA LYS A 436 -16.51 -16.79 -4.67
C LYS A 436 -15.57 -17.95 -5.05
N GLU A 437 -16.06 -18.86 -5.89
CA GLU A 437 -15.30 -20.00 -6.41
C GLU A 437 -13.99 -19.55 -7.09
N LYS A 438 -14.11 -18.58 -7.99
CA LYS A 438 -13.05 -18.00 -8.80
C LYS A 438 -13.22 -16.48 -8.91
N HIS A 439 -12.13 -15.76 -9.12
CA HIS A 439 -12.21 -14.36 -9.56
C HIS A 439 -12.56 -14.30 -11.06
N ALA A 440 -12.86 -13.09 -11.52
CA ALA A 440 -13.19 -12.80 -12.91
C ALA A 440 -12.03 -13.10 -13.89
N GLY A 441 -12.34 -13.05 -15.19
CA GLY A 441 -11.37 -13.30 -16.26
C GLY A 441 -10.29 -12.22 -16.38
N MET A 442 -9.27 -12.47 -17.23
CA MET A 442 -8.12 -11.57 -17.37
C MET A 442 -8.51 -10.13 -17.74
N GLY A 443 -9.53 -9.96 -18.60
CA GLY A 443 -10.03 -8.64 -19.01
C GLY A 443 -10.67 -7.86 -17.86
N GLU A 444 -11.50 -8.50 -17.05
CA GLU A 444 -12.20 -7.85 -15.93
C GLU A 444 -11.25 -7.49 -14.77
N LEU A 445 -10.23 -8.32 -14.49
CA LEU A 445 -9.23 -8.08 -13.43
C LEU A 445 -8.49 -6.74 -13.56
N LYS A 446 -8.41 -6.18 -14.77
CA LYS A 446 -7.79 -4.89 -15.05
C LYS A 446 -8.61 -3.71 -14.52
N ASP A 447 -9.94 -3.83 -14.56
CA ASP A 447 -10.87 -2.74 -14.25
C ASP A 447 -11.51 -2.89 -12.85
N MET A 448 -11.24 -4.02 -12.17
CA MET A 448 -11.56 -4.24 -10.76
C MET A 448 -10.68 -3.39 -9.83
N LYS A 449 -11.21 -2.24 -9.36
CA LYS A 449 -10.66 -1.50 -8.21
C LYS A 449 -10.40 -2.45 -7.04
N ASN A 450 -9.17 -2.48 -6.55
CA ASN A 450 -8.73 -3.44 -5.55
C ASN A 450 -7.75 -2.81 -4.55
N ARG A 451 -8.28 -2.44 -3.38
CA ARG A 451 -7.49 -1.90 -2.26
C ARG A 451 -6.31 -2.83 -1.91
N PRO A 452 -5.05 -2.35 -1.99
CA PRO A 452 -3.86 -3.12 -1.63
C PRO A 452 -3.80 -3.52 -0.14
N MET A 453 -2.86 -4.41 0.20
CA MET A 453 -2.68 -4.94 1.58
C MET A 453 -2.11 -3.93 2.60
N ILE A 454 -1.87 -2.70 2.15
CA ILE A 454 -1.46 -1.50 2.89
C ILE A 454 -2.32 -0.36 2.34
N LEU A 455 -2.69 0.64 3.14
CA LEU A 455 -3.41 1.80 2.65
C LEU A 455 -2.48 2.66 1.75
N ILE A 456 -2.85 2.81 0.48
CA ILE A 456 -2.09 3.59 -0.52
C ILE A 456 -2.77 4.93 -0.83
N ASP A 457 -4.08 5.02 -0.64
CA ASP A 457 -4.89 6.19 -0.96
C ASP A 457 -4.70 7.37 0.01
N SER A 458 -4.88 8.59 -0.49
CA SER A 458 -5.10 9.75 0.38
C SER A 458 -6.39 9.56 1.19
N PRO A 459 -6.46 10.02 2.45
CA PRO A 459 -7.62 9.79 3.31
C PRO A 459 -8.84 10.61 2.86
N THR A 460 -9.61 10.07 1.93
CA THR A 460 -11.02 10.42 1.79
C THR A 460 -11.75 9.94 3.05
N VAL A 461 -12.60 10.80 3.62
CA VAL A 461 -13.41 10.43 4.78
C VAL A 461 -14.46 9.41 4.33
N ALA A 462 -14.13 8.12 4.53
CA ALA A 462 -15.06 7.04 4.31
C ALA A 462 -16.26 7.22 5.24
N LYS A 463 -17.39 7.65 4.69
CA LYS A 463 -18.66 7.64 5.42
C LYS A 463 -18.93 6.22 5.86
N SER A 464 -19.19 6.03 7.15
CA SER A 464 -19.57 4.75 7.71
C SER A 464 -20.91 4.30 7.12
N ASN A 465 -20.86 3.41 6.15
CA ASN A 465 -22.04 2.72 5.63
C ASN A 465 -22.55 1.73 6.68
N ILE A 466 -23.21 2.28 7.71
CA ILE A 466 -24.02 1.51 8.65
C ILE A 466 -25.17 0.91 7.85
N PHE A 467 -25.11 -0.38 7.58
CA PHE A 467 -26.24 -1.13 7.05
C PHE A 467 -27.34 -1.16 8.10
N HIS A 468 -28.31 -0.25 7.99
CA HIS A 468 -29.51 -0.26 8.80
C HIS A 468 -30.31 -1.54 8.54
N PHE A 469 -30.21 -2.50 9.46
CA PHE A 469 -31.06 -3.69 9.45
C PHE A 469 -32.51 -3.30 9.80
N ASN A 470 -33.43 -3.63 8.90
CA ASN A 470 -34.86 -3.36 9.05
C ASN A 470 -35.52 -4.32 10.06
N SER A 471 -35.34 -4.04 11.35
CA SER A 471 -36.01 -4.74 12.44
C SER A 471 -37.41 -4.18 12.68
N ARG A 472 -38.44 -4.79 12.06
CA ARG A 472 -39.86 -4.50 12.37
C ARG A 472 -40.18 -4.88 13.83
N LEU A 473 -40.19 -3.91 14.73
CA LEU A 473 -40.86 -3.99 16.03
C LEU A 473 -41.90 -2.87 16.15
N LYS A 474 -42.95 -3.14 16.93
CA LYS A 474 -44.20 -2.37 16.91
C LYS A 474 -44.06 -1.06 17.71
N LEU A 475 -44.84 -0.05 17.30
CA LEU A 475 -45.07 1.15 18.08
C LEU A 475 -45.62 0.77 19.46
N TYR A 476 -45.15 1.46 20.49
CA TYR A 476 -46.00 1.93 21.59
C TYR A 476 -45.69 3.41 21.84
N ASP A 477 -46.72 4.14 22.30
CA ASP A 477 -46.78 5.60 22.32
C ASP A 477 -46.26 6.19 23.63
N MET A 478 -45.57 7.34 23.54
CA MET A 478 -45.32 8.27 24.63
C MET A 478 -44.97 9.65 24.02
N GLN A 479 -45.68 10.69 24.47
CA GLN A 479 -45.71 12.00 23.82
C GLN A 479 -44.54 12.93 24.21
N PRO A 480 -44.21 13.95 23.39
CA PRO A 480 -43.05 14.82 23.62
C PRO A 480 -43.31 15.91 24.67
N ALA A 481 -42.31 16.17 25.52
CA ALA A 481 -42.25 17.36 26.36
C ALA A 481 -41.40 18.46 25.69
N THR A 482 -41.91 19.70 25.67
CA THR A 482 -41.32 20.84 24.94
C THR A 482 -40.34 21.68 25.77
N HIS A 483 -39.40 22.31 25.07
CA HIS A 483 -38.70 23.57 25.37
C HIS A 483 -38.52 24.01 26.85
N TYR A 484 -37.26 24.12 27.27
CA TYR A 484 -36.78 25.32 27.99
C TYR A 484 -35.36 25.67 27.55
N ALA A 485 -34.96 26.94 27.71
CA ALA A 485 -33.73 27.48 27.17
C ALA A 485 -32.81 28.11 28.24
N ALA A 486 -31.50 27.99 28.00
CA ALA A 486 -30.41 28.85 28.46
C ALA A 486 -30.38 29.32 29.94
N THR A 487 -29.44 28.75 30.71
CA THR A 487 -28.66 29.51 31.70
C THR A 487 -27.16 29.25 31.52
N SER A 488 -26.36 30.30 31.66
CA SER A 488 -24.90 30.24 31.68
C SER A 488 -24.42 30.51 33.10
N ARG A 489 -23.34 29.83 33.56
CA ARG A 489 -22.18 30.49 34.20
C ARG A 489 -21.02 29.58 34.62
N HIS A 490 -19.82 30.18 34.51
CA HIS A 490 -18.60 30.01 35.30
C HIS A 490 -17.86 28.66 35.38
N VAL A 491 -16.64 28.67 34.83
CA VAL A 491 -15.51 27.79 35.17
C VAL A 491 -14.69 28.45 36.30
N PRO A 492 -14.33 27.76 37.39
CA PRO A 492 -13.47 28.31 38.45
C PRO A 492 -12.02 28.55 37.99
N LEU A 493 -11.45 29.70 38.34
CA LEU A 493 -10.22 30.22 37.72
C LEU A 493 -9.05 30.30 38.73
N HIS A 494 -8.64 29.15 39.31
CA HIS A 494 -7.72 29.12 40.46
C HIS A 494 -6.52 28.15 40.39
N LEU A 495 -6.18 27.61 39.21
CA LEU A 495 -5.01 26.72 39.01
C LEU A 495 -4.02 27.22 37.94
N LEU A 496 -3.93 28.54 37.75
CA LEU A 496 -2.91 29.18 36.93
C LEU A 496 -2.32 30.40 37.66
N THR A 497 -1.15 30.22 38.29
CA THR A 497 0.10 31.02 38.10
C THR A 497 1.04 30.90 39.30
N SER A 498 2.29 30.48 39.05
CA SER A 498 3.48 31.00 39.76
C SER A 498 4.77 30.61 39.03
N TYR A 499 5.42 31.59 38.41
CA TYR A 499 6.84 31.51 38.01
C TYR A 499 7.71 32.05 39.15
N PRO A 500 9.01 31.71 39.18
CA PRO A 500 9.97 32.80 39.33
C PRO A 500 11.20 32.71 38.40
N ARG A 501 11.90 33.85 38.32
CA ARG A 501 13.15 34.13 37.59
C ARG A 501 13.98 35.13 38.41
N THR A 502 15.30 35.25 38.32
CA THR A 502 16.42 34.39 37.87
C THR A 502 17.69 35.12 38.32
N PHE A 503 18.69 34.46 38.91
CA PHE A 503 20.03 35.06 39.01
C PHE A 503 21.18 34.05 38.85
N LEU A 504 22.36 34.60 38.53
CA LEU A 504 23.57 33.89 38.10
C LEU A 504 24.45 33.47 39.29
N GLN A 505 25.26 32.41 39.10
CA GLN A 505 26.71 32.54 39.26
C GLN A 505 27.49 31.48 38.46
N HIS A 506 28.81 31.67 38.36
CA HIS A 506 29.72 30.91 37.49
C HIS A 506 30.22 29.60 38.13
N HIS A 507 30.69 28.65 37.30
CA HIS A 507 31.98 27.98 37.53
C HIS A 507 32.60 27.49 36.20
N HIS A 508 33.94 27.42 36.14
CA HIS A 508 34.71 27.05 34.94
C HIS A 508 35.27 25.61 35.01
N ALA A 509 35.02 24.82 33.97
CA ALA A 509 35.92 23.78 33.43
C ALA A 509 35.41 23.36 32.02
N GLY A 510 36.23 22.99 31.04
CA GLY A 510 37.70 22.98 31.02
C GLY A 510 38.28 21.82 30.20
N ASN A 511 38.22 21.85 28.86
CA ASN A 511 38.96 20.92 28.01
C ASN A 511 39.29 21.52 26.61
N ARG A 512 40.45 21.15 26.06
CA ARG A 512 40.97 21.50 24.71
C ARG A 512 41.12 20.18 23.92
N PHE A 513 41.07 20.08 22.59
CA PHE A 513 41.89 20.63 21.48
C PHE A 513 41.35 19.97 20.16
N PRO A 514 41.93 20.17 18.95
CA PRO A 514 42.47 21.36 18.28
C PRO A 514 41.79 21.59 16.89
N LYS A 515 42.26 22.58 16.10
CA LYS A 515 41.96 22.75 14.66
C LYS A 515 43.26 22.74 13.83
N PRO A 516 43.25 22.24 12.57
CA PRO A 516 44.36 22.37 11.62
C PRO A 516 44.39 23.74 10.89
N PRO A 517 45.52 24.12 10.25
CA PRO A 517 45.78 25.45 9.68
C PRO A 517 45.36 25.63 8.19
N PRO A 518 45.37 26.86 7.64
CA PRO A 518 45.08 27.14 6.23
C PRO A 518 46.28 26.90 5.29
N VAL A 519 46.00 26.80 3.98
CA VAL A 519 47.00 26.60 2.90
C VAL A 519 46.92 27.76 1.89
N LEU A 520 48.07 28.20 1.37
CA LEU A 520 48.19 29.32 0.42
C LEU A 520 48.04 28.86 -1.06
N SER A 521 47.66 29.81 -1.92
CA SER A 521 47.64 29.64 -3.38
C SER A 521 48.96 30.09 -4.05
N PRO A 522 49.43 29.41 -5.12
CA PRO A 522 50.61 29.82 -5.88
C PRO A 522 50.32 30.94 -6.91
N PRO A 523 51.36 31.60 -7.48
CA PRO A 523 51.22 32.90 -8.16
C PRO A 523 51.17 32.87 -9.71
N ARG A 524 51.00 34.09 -10.28
CA ARG A 524 51.01 34.47 -11.71
C ARG A 524 52.03 33.75 -12.61
N ALA A 525 51.60 33.45 -13.83
CA ALA A 525 52.46 33.33 -15.01
C ALA A 525 52.58 34.69 -15.75
N THR A 526 53.61 34.85 -16.59
CA THR A 526 53.92 36.07 -17.36
C THR A 526 53.88 35.81 -18.88
N GLY A 527 53.53 36.85 -19.65
CA GLY A 527 53.53 36.84 -21.12
C GLY A 527 53.37 38.26 -21.67
N LYS A 528 53.99 38.57 -22.81
CA LYS A 528 54.04 39.92 -23.43
C LYS A 528 53.53 39.90 -24.87
N TYR A 529 53.29 41.10 -25.40
CA TYR A 529 53.02 41.45 -26.82
C TYR A 529 51.63 41.03 -27.34
N ASN A 530 50.97 41.77 -28.23
CA ASN A 530 51.41 42.97 -29.00
C ASN A 530 50.49 44.19 -28.77
N GLN A 531 51.02 45.38 -29.08
CA GLN A 531 50.23 46.63 -29.30
C GLN A 531 50.06 46.88 -30.80
N LEU A 532 49.06 47.71 -31.15
CA LEU A 532 48.91 48.63 -32.31
C LEU A 532 47.39 48.88 -32.50
N ALA A 533 46.85 50.09 -32.69
CA ALA A 533 47.33 51.45 -32.44
C ALA A 533 46.12 52.41 -32.36
N GLU A 534 46.23 53.55 -31.66
CA GLU A 534 45.34 54.72 -31.90
C GLU A 534 46.00 55.67 -32.92
N PRO A 535 45.26 56.66 -33.49
CA PRO A 535 45.49 58.02 -33.00
C PRO A 535 44.32 59.04 -33.07
N VAL A 536 44.13 59.78 -31.97
CA VAL A 536 44.17 61.26 -31.85
C VAL A 536 43.28 62.16 -32.74
N THR A 537 42.42 62.96 -32.09
CA THR A 537 42.37 64.45 -32.14
C THR A 537 41.40 64.97 -31.05
N ALA A 538 41.78 65.80 -30.07
CA ALA A 538 41.98 67.27 -30.10
C ALA A 538 40.64 68.07 -30.15
N ARG A 539 40.41 69.20 -29.45
CA ARG A 539 41.29 70.09 -28.64
C ARG A 539 40.47 71.09 -27.77
N MET A 540 40.84 71.31 -26.49
CA MET A 540 40.51 72.51 -25.64
C MET A 540 38.99 72.82 -25.41
N ILE A 541 38.50 73.75 -24.57
CA ILE A 541 39.03 74.82 -23.69
C ILE A 541 38.55 74.60 -22.22
N SER A 542 39.13 75.30 -21.24
CA SER A 542 38.82 75.20 -19.80
C SER A 542 37.74 76.17 -19.28
N SER A 543 37.12 75.78 -18.16
CA SER A 543 36.62 76.60 -17.03
C SER A 543 35.14 77.04 -16.92
N THR A 544 34.67 76.99 -15.66
CA THR A 544 33.45 77.57 -15.05
C THR A 544 32.08 76.93 -15.37
N GLY A 545 31.17 76.97 -14.37
CA GLY A 545 29.72 77.00 -14.63
C GLY A 545 28.91 75.70 -14.54
N CYS A 546 28.67 75.20 -13.32
CA CYS A 546 27.47 74.44 -12.87
C CYS A 546 26.51 73.81 -13.92
N LEU A 547 26.41 72.47 -13.95
CA LEU A 547 25.15 71.68 -13.92
C LEU A 547 25.46 70.16 -13.96
N PRO A 548 24.97 69.33 -13.03
CA PRO A 548 25.07 67.88 -13.15
C PRO A 548 24.07 67.36 -14.19
N ALA A 549 24.56 67.00 -15.37
CA ALA A 549 23.75 66.37 -16.42
C ALA A 549 23.14 65.03 -15.93
N LYS A 550 21.97 64.67 -16.49
CA LYS A 550 21.23 63.45 -16.13
C LYS A 550 22.13 62.23 -16.24
N SER A 551 22.17 61.40 -15.19
CA SER A 551 22.88 60.13 -15.20
C SER A 551 22.27 59.17 -16.24
N PRO A 552 23.08 58.38 -16.96
CA PRO A 552 22.57 57.43 -17.94
C PRO A 552 21.72 56.35 -17.25
N LEU A 553 20.60 55.99 -17.89
CA LEU A 553 19.72 54.92 -17.43
C LEU A 553 20.52 53.61 -17.30
N LYS A 554 20.54 53.04 -16.10
CA LYS A 554 21.20 51.75 -15.85
C LYS A 554 20.50 50.67 -16.66
N SER A 555 21.24 49.99 -17.53
CA SER A 555 20.76 48.79 -18.22
C SER A 555 20.35 47.71 -17.20
N PRO A 556 19.26 46.96 -17.47
CA PRO A 556 18.73 45.99 -16.51
C PRO A 556 19.71 44.83 -16.32
N LYS A 557 20.30 44.74 -15.13
CA LYS A 557 21.23 43.66 -14.77
C LYS A 557 20.45 42.37 -14.47
N LEU A 558 20.63 41.34 -15.30
CA LEU A 558 20.02 40.03 -15.10
C LEU A 558 20.45 39.43 -13.75
N THR A 559 19.50 39.27 -12.84
CA THR A 559 19.75 38.85 -11.45
C THR A 559 20.14 37.39 -11.31
N HIS A 560 19.74 36.52 -12.24
CA HIS A 560 19.98 35.08 -12.20
C HIS A 560 21.33 34.65 -12.78
N LEU A 561 22.14 35.57 -13.31
CA LEU A 561 23.46 35.27 -13.86
C LEU A 561 24.57 35.79 -12.94
N THR A 562 25.58 34.95 -12.70
CA THR A 562 26.85 35.40 -12.12
C THR A 562 27.60 36.31 -13.11
N PRO A 563 28.63 37.05 -12.68
CA PRO A 563 29.54 37.76 -13.60
C PRO A 563 30.26 36.85 -14.62
N SER A 564 30.26 35.53 -14.40
CA SER A 564 30.78 34.51 -15.32
C SER A 564 29.71 33.89 -16.24
N GLY A 565 28.49 34.44 -16.28
CA GLY A 565 27.39 33.93 -17.10
C GLY A 565 26.72 32.65 -16.60
N SER A 566 27.07 32.18 -15.40
CA SER A 566 26.52 30.95 -14.82
C SER A 566 25.16 31.22 -14.16
N ALA A 567 24.17 30.35 -14.40
CA ALA A 567 22.84 30.48 -13.81
C ALA A 567 22.86 30.14 -12.30
N HIS A 568 22.18 30.94 -11.49
CA HIS A 568 22.02 30.71 -10.05
C HIS A 568 20.65 31.17 -9.53
N MET A 569 20.23 30.60 -8.40
CA MET A 569 19.03 31.04 -7.68
C MET A 569 19.33 32.37 -6.98
N VAL A 570 18.46 33.36 -7.18
CA VAL A 570 18.58 34.69 -6.56
C VAL A 570 18.24 34.60 -5.08
N ASP A 571 19.19 34.91 -4.20
CA ASP A 571 18.93 34.87 -2.77
C ASP A 571 17.78 35.81 -2.35
N ILE A 572 16.96 35.31 -1.43
CA ILE A 572 15.81 35.99 -0.82
C ILE A 572 15.97 36.11 0.70
N SER A 573 17.03 35.57 1.30
CA SER A 573 17.26 35.50 2.76
C SER A 573 16.94 36.83 3.47
N ALA A 574 17.59 37.92 3.02
CA ALA A 574 17.49 39.28 3.54
C ALA A 574 16.30 40.12 3.01
N LYS A 575 15.26 39.48 2.47
CA LYS A 575 14.00 40.13 2.07
C LYS A 575 12.89 39.79 3.06
N ASP A 576 12.06 40.75 3.43
CA ASP A 576 10.91 40.50 4.31
C ASP A 576 9.73 39.88 3.54
N PRO A 577 8.97 38.95 4.15
CA PRO A 577 7.70 38.49 3.59
C PRO A 577 6.73 39.65 3.40
N THR A 578 6.00 39.63 2.29
CA THR A 578 5.04 40.67 1.91
C THR A 578 3.86 40.02 1.20
N SER A 579 2.65 40.52 1.42
CA SER A 579 1.48 40.14 0.61
C SER A 579 1.70 40.57 -0.83
N ARG A 580 1.41 39.67 -1.77
CA ARG A 580 1.69 39.81 -3.20
C ARG A 580 0.57 39.18 -4.02
N SER A 581 0.27 39.79 -5.16
CA SER A 581 -0.70 39.28 -6.13
C SER A 581 -0.13 39.37 -7.54
N ALA A 582 -0.45 38.41 -8.40
CA ALA A 582 -0.21 38.48 -9.83
C ALA A 582 -1.44 38.01 -10.61
N THR A 583 -1.73 38.67 -11.73
CA THR A 583 -2.75 38.26 -12.70
C THR A 583 -2.07 37.98 -14.03
N ALA A 584 -2.27 36.79 -14.56
CA ALA A 584 -1.86 36.39 -15.90
C ALA A 584 -3.08 36.03 -16.77
N VAL A 585 -2.96 36.21 -18.07
CA VAL A 585 -3.99 35.85 -19.05
C VAL A 585 -3.40 35.09 -20.22
N CYS A 586 -4.22 34.27 -20.89
CA CYS A 586 -3.97 33.75 -22.23
C CYS A 586 -5.31 33.44 -22.92
N SER A 587 -5.31 33.29 -24.24
CA SER A 587 -6.48 32.90 -25.02
C SER A 587 -6.19 31.61 -25.78
N LEU A 588 -7.13 30.67 -25.81
CA LEU A 588 -7.10 29.52 -26.71
C LEU A 588 -8.11 29.72 -27.82
N TYR A 589 -7.65 29.88 -29.05
CA TYR A 589 -8.47 30.01 -30.25
C TYR A 589 -8.76 28.64 -30.85
N PHE A 590 -9.98 28.44 -31.36
CA PHE A 590 -10.35 27.26 -32.13
C PHE A 590 -10.01 27.42 -33.62
N SER A 591 -9.91 26.31 -34.35
CA SER A 591 -9.80 26.28 -35.81
C SER A 591 -11.00 25.59 -36.49
N ASN A 592 -12.04 25.24 -35.74
CA ASN A 592 -13.36 24.91 -36.25
C ASN A 592 -14.46 25.05 -35.17
N GLU A 593 -15.72 25.18 -35.59
CA GLU A 593 -16.86 25.42 -34.69
C GLU A 593 -17.17 24.27 -33.72
N THR A 594 -16.78 23.03 -34.05
CA THR A 594 -17.17 21.81 -33.32
C THR A 594 -16.69 21.84 -31.86
N ALA A 595 -15.50 22.35 -31.60
CA ALA A 595 -14.94 22.42 -30.26
C ALA A 595 -15.74 23.39 -29.37
N ALA A 596 -16.02 24.60 -29.85
CA ALA A 596 -16.83 25.58 -29.12
C ALA A 596 -18.25 25.05 -28.84
N GLN A 597 -18.91 24.45 -29.84
CA GLN A 597 -20.26 23.88 -29.72
C GLN A 597 -20.32 22.74 -28.69
N LEU A 598 -19.37 21.79 -28.72
CA LEU A 598 -19.35 20.66 -27.78
C LEU A 598 -19.00 21.07 -26.35
N ILE A 599 -18.23 22.13 -26.15
CA ILE A 599 -17.95 22.71 -24.82
C ILE A 599 -19.20 23.42 -24.30
N ALA A 600 -19.85 24.26 -25.10
CA ALA A 600 -21.08 24.96 -24.72
C ALA A 600 -22.23 24.00 -24.37
N ALA A 601 -22.37 22.90 -25.11
CA ALA A 601 -23.35 21.84 -24.84
C ALA A 601 -22.92 20.87 -23.71
N ASN A 602 -21.69 20.97 -23.20
CA ASN A 602 -21.05 20.02 -22.26
C ASN A 602 -21.12 18.55 -22.75
N GLN A 603 -20.96 18.33 -24.05
CA GLN A 603 -21.04 17.01 -24.72
C GLN A 603 -19.66 16.41 -25.04
N MET A 604 -18.57 17.05 -24.57
CA MET A 604 -17.22 16.55 -24.75
C MET A 604 -17.02 15.18 -24.08
N LYS A 605 -16.61 14.17 -24.86
CA LYS A 605 -16.45 12.77 -24.41
C LYS A 605 -15.51 12.56 -23.21
N LYS A 606 -14.63 13.54 -22.92
CA LYS A 606 -13.72 13.53 -21.76
C LYS A 606 -14.30 14.20 -20.49
N GLY A 607 -15.50 14.77 -20.55
CA GLY A 607 -16.14 15.51 -19.46
C GLY A 607 -16.08 17.03 -19.62
N ASP A 608 -16.50 17.75 -18.56
CA ASP A 608 -16.53 19.21 -18.51
C ASP A 608 -15.12 19.81 -18.63
N VAL A 609 -14.85 20.38 -19.81
CA VAL A 609 -13.57 20.98 -20.19
C VAL A 609 -13.19 22.17 -19.31
N LEU A 610 -14.15 23.03 -18.97
CA LEU A 610 -13.89 24.27 -18.23
C LEU A 610 -13.59 23.98 -16.76
N SER A 611 -14.35 23.07 -16.13
CA SER A 611 -14.08 22.66 -14.74
C SER A 611 -12.79 21.85 -14.60
N VAL A 612 -12.49 20.96 -15.55
CA VAL A 612 -11.23 20.19 -15.54
C VAL A 612 -10.02 21.12 -15.76
N ALA A 613 -10.09 22.06 -16.72
CA ALA A 613 -9.03 23.04 -16.94
C ALA A 613 -8.83 24.00 -15.76
N ARG A 614 -9.91 24.43 -15.09
CA ARG A 614 -9.85 25.24 -13.85
C ARG A 614 -9.09 24.51 -12.75
N ILE A 615 -9.41 23.24 -12.50
CA ILE A 615 -8.72 22.42 -11.49
C ILE A 615 -7.25 22.20 -11.87
N ALA A 616 -6.97 21.90 -13.15
CA ALA A 616 -5.61 21.69 -13.64
C ALA A 616 -4.73 22.93 -13.46
N GLY A 617 -5.21 24.13 -13.80
CA GLY A 617 -4.47 25.38 -13.58
C GLY A 617 -4.22 25.69 -12.10
N ILE A 618 -5.19 25.40 -11.21
CA ILE A 618 -4.99 25.49 -9.74
C ILE A 618 -3.89 24.52 -9.27
N MET A 619 -3.80 23.32 -9.85
CA MET A 619 -2.71 22.37 -9.58
C MET A 619 -1.37 22.84 -10.18
N GLY A 620 -1.39 23.48 -11.33
CA GLY A 620 -0.23 24.09 -11.99
C GLY A 620 0.43 25.15 -11.12
N ALA A 621 -0.33 26.15 -10.65
CA ALA A 621 0.15 27.18 -9.71
C ALA A 621 0.92 26.57 -8.53
N LYS A 622 0.33 25.55 -7.89
CA LYS A 622 0.87 24.88 -6.70
C LYS A 622 2.11 24.02 -6.95
N ARG A 623 2.55 23.83 -8.20
CA ARG A 623 3.73 23.06 -8.60
C ARG A 623 4.76 23.87 -9.38
N THR A 624 4.63 25.20 -9.40
CA THR A 624 5.50 26.08 -10.20
C THR A 624 6.99 25.89 -9.89
N SER A 625 7.37 25.75 -8.61
CA SER A 625 8.75 25.45 -8.19
C SER A 625 9.28 24.08 -8.64
N ASP A 626 8.38 23.14 -8.93
CA ASP A 626 8.73 21.78 -9.38
C ASP A 626 8.89 21.72 -10.91
N LEU A 627 8.22 22.64 -11.61
CA LEU A 627 8.13 22.70 -13.08
C LEU A 627 9.12 23.70 -13.69
N ILE A 628 9.40 24.82 -12.99
CA ILE A 628 10.23 25.92 -13.48
C ILE A 628 11.51 26.03 -12.63
N PRO A 629 12.69 25.72 -13.20
CA PRO A 629 13.96 25.83 -12.48
C PRO A 629 14.22 27.24 -11.93
N LEU A 630 14.85 27.30 -10.75
CA LEU A 630 15.21 28.54 -10.03
C LEU A 630 14.03 29.38 -9.49
N CYS A 631 12.78 28.96 -9.68
CA CYS A 631 11.65 29.44 -8.88
C CYS A 631 11.79 28.99 -7.42
N HIS A 632 11.28 29.80 -6.50
CA HIS A 632 11.23 29.47 -5.07
C HIS A 632 9.87 28.84 -4.74
N PRO A 633 9.78 27.87 -3.82
CA PRO A 633 8.48 27.42 -3.31
C PRO A 633 7.80 28.57 -2.53
N LEU A 634 6.56 28.89 -2.89
CA LEU A 634 5.78 29.97 -2.27
C LEU A 634 4.57 29.43 -1.50
N PHE A 635 4.27 30.08 -0.36
CA PHE A 635 3.03 29.84 0.37
C PHE A 635 1.88 30.60 -0.29
N ILE A 636 1.36 30.01 -1.36
CA ILE A 636 0.20 30.51 -2.11
C ILE A 636 -1.03 30.53 -1.19
N THR A 637 -1.61 31.71 -0.98
CA THR A 637 -2.79 31.92 -0.14
C THR A 637 -4.09 31.82 -0.93
N ARG A 638 -4.09 32.23 -2.21
CA ARG A 638 -5.25 32.10 -3.10
C ARG A 638 -4.83 31.79 -4.54
N VAL A 639 -5.65 30.97 -5.21
CA VAL A 639 -5.63 30.81 -6.67
C VAL A 639 -7.07 30.92 -7.17
N GLN A 640 -7.32 31.83 -8.12
CA GLN A 640 -8.57 31.97 -8.84
C GLN A 640 -8.30 31.77 -10.33
N LEU A 641 -9.10 30.92 -10.98
CA LEU A 641 -9.08 30.76 -12.44
C LEU A 641 -10.47 30.99 -13.01
N ASP A 642 -10.58 32.08 -13.74
CA ASP A 642 -11.71 32.42 -14.58
C ASP A 642 -11.41 31.88 -15.98
N LEU A 643 -12.36 31.14 -16.57
CA LEU A 643 -12.29 30.64 -17.95
C LEU A 643 -13.64 30.96 -18.59
N GLU A 644 -13.63 31.69 -19.69
CA GLU A 644 -14.82 32.17 -20.38
C GLU A 644 -14.78 31.73 -21.84
N LEU A 645 -15.80 31.00 -22.28
CA LEU A 645 -15.98 30.63 -23.69
C LEU A 645 -16.62 31.82 -24.40
N VAL A 646 -15.85 32.44 -25.30
CA VAL A 646 -16.30 33.54 -26.16
C VAL A 646 -16.64 32.95 -27.53
N PRO A 647 -17.92 32.90 -27.92
CA PRO A 647 -18.32 32.50 -29.27
C PRO A 647 -17.76 33.46 -30.33
N ARG A 648 -17.76 33.05 -31.60
CA ARG A 648 -17.49 33.92 -32.75
C ARG A 648 -18.35 35.18 -32.65
N GLU A 649 -17.73 36.36 -32.72
CA GLU A 649 -18.45 37.62 -32.65
C GLU A 649 -19.16 37.88 -33.99
N SER A 650 -20.49 38.03 -33.97
CA SER A 650 -21.27 38.44 -35.14
C SER A 650 -21.18 39.96 -35.31
N SER A 651 -20.00 40.46 -35.71
CA SER A 651 -19.73 41.88 -35.87
C SER A 651 -20.55 42.50 -37.02
N THR A 652 -21.68 43.12 -36.66
CA THR A 652 -22.36 44.06 -37.54
C THR A 652 -21.56 45.37 -37.63
N VAL A 653 -21.42 45.90 -38.86
CA VAL A 653 -20.74 47.15 -39.23
C VAL A 653 -19.21 47.02 -39.42
N ASP A 654 -18.83 46.92 -40.69
CA ASP A 654 -17.66 47.53 -41.36
C ASP A 654 -16.23 47.31 -40.81
N ASP A 655 -15.96 46.15 -40.21
CA ASP A 655 -14.58 45.66 -40.00
C ASP A 655 -14.31 44.35 -40.77
N VAL A 656 -13.08 44.14 -41.22
CA VAL A 656 -12.73 43.01 -42.11
C VAL A 656 -12.71 41.70 -41.32
N VAL A 657 -13.83 40.97 -41.38
CA VAL A 657 -13.97 39.62 -40.81
C VAL A 657 -12.89 38.70 -41.37
N LYS A 658 -12.07 38.12 -40.47
CA LYS A 658 -11.16 37.03 -40.82
C LYS A 658 -11.96 35.73 -40.86
N ASP A 659 -11.82 34.96 -41.94
CA ASP A 659 -12.50 33.65 -42.11
C ASP A 659 -12.08 32.58 -41.07
N ASP A 660 -11.06 32.87 -40.25
CA ASP A 660 -10.51 31.97 -39.24
C ASP A 660 -11.07 32.14 -37.81
N ASP A 661 -12.04 33.04 -37.56
CA ASP A 661 -12.63 33.17 -36.21
C ASP A 661 -13.73 32.12 -35.94
N TYR A 662 -13.35 31.09 -35.20
CA TYR A 662 -14.23 30.02 -34.69
C TYR A 662 -14.54 30.18 -33.19
N GLY A 663 -14.28 31.36 -32.62
CA GLY A 663 -14.36 31.63 -31.19
C GLY A 663 -13.12 31.19 -30.41
N ARG A 664 -13.13 31.47 -29.10
CA ARG A 664 -11.99 31.28 -28.20
C ARG A 664 -12.42 30.97 -26.77
N ILE A 665 -11.50 30.46 -25.96
CA ILE A 665 -11.60 30.49 -24.50
C ILE A 665 -10.58 31.48 -23.96
N ASP A 666 -11.06 32.55 -23.34
CA ASP A 666 -10.22 33.52 -22.61
C ASP A 666 -10.01 33.02 -21.18
N ILE A 667 -8.75 32.96 -20.75
CA ILE A 667 -8.31 32.37 -19.47
C ILE A 667 -7.59 33.44 -18.66
N LYS A 668 -8.01 33.59 -17.41
CA LYS A 668 -7.46 34.57 -16.46
C LYS A 668 -7.15 33.89 -15.13
N ALA A 669 -5.88 33.87 -14.76
CA ALA A 669 -5.39 33.32 -13.50
C ALA A 669 -4.95 34.45 -12.57
N ILE A 670 -5.51 34.50 -11.36
CA ILE A 670 -5.07 35.38 -10.27
C ILE A 670 -4.48 34.51 -9.17
N VAL A 671 -3.25 34.81 -8.75
CA VAL A 671 -2.56 34.09 -7.67
C VAL A 671 -2.05 35.08 -6.63
N ASP A 672 -2.33 34.80 -5.36
CA ASP A 672 -1.87 35.59 -4.22
C ASP A 672 -0.98 34.74 -3.30
N CYS A 673 0.02 35.36 -2.66
CA CYS A 673 0.85 34.71 -1.65
C CYS A 673 1.35 35.69 -0.59
N GLU A 674 1.83 35.15 0.53
CA GLU A 674 2.70 35.89 1.45
C GLU A 674 4.15 35.42 1.23
N GLY A 675 4.99 36.28 0.66
CA GLY A 675 6.25 35.86 0.06
C GLY A 675 7.36 36.90 0.06
N LYS A 676 8.61 36.40 0.03
CA LYS A 676 9.83 37.21 -0.10
C LYS A 676 10.18 37.56 -1.56
N THR A 677 9.48 36.97 -2.52
CA THR A 677 9.60 37.21 -3.97
C THR A 677 8.23 37.21 -4.63
N GLY A 678 8.14 37.72 -5.86
CA GLY A 678 6.90 37.81 -6.65
C GLY A 678 6.29 36.44 -7.01
N VAL A 679 5.03 36.47 -7.45
CA VAL A 679 4.15 35.31 -7.71
C VAL A 679 3.69 35.25 -9.18
N GLU A 680 4.38 35.99 -10.05
CA GLU A 680 4.12 36.07 -11.49
C GLU A 680 4.22 34.70 -12.19
N MET A 681 5.16 33.85 -11.76
CA MET A 681 5.40 32.55 -12.38
C MET A 681 4.28 31.55 -12.07
N GLU A 682 3.69 31.63 -10.88
CA GLU A 682 2.56 30.81 -10.47
C GLU A 682 1.30 31.17 -11.26
N ALA A 683 1.07 32.47 -11.50
CA ALA A 683 -0.03 32.94 -12.35
C ALA A 683 0.15 32.51 -13.82
N LEU A 684 1.36 32.68 -14.38
CA LEU A 684 1.68 32.23 -15.75
C LEU A 684 1.53 30.71 -15.90
N THR A 685 2.03 29.94 -14.93
CA THR A 685 1.95 28.47 -14.92
C THR A 685 0.49 28.02 -14.81
N ALA A 686 -0.33 28.69 -14.01
CA ALA A 686 -1.74 28.38 -13.90
C ALA A 686 -2.52 28.59 -15.20
N ALA A 687 -2.33 29.74 -15.87
CA ALA A 687 -2.96 30.02 -17.15
C ALA A 687 -2.48 29.05 -18.25
N SER A 688 -1.18 28.77 -18.30
CA SER A 688 -0.58 27.81 -19.23
C SER A 688 -1.09 26.38 -19.05
N VAL A 689 -1.12 25.87 -17.80
CA VAL A 689 -1.63 24.51 -17.53
C VAL A 689 -3.13 24.41 -17.81
N ALA A 690 -3.91 25.46 -17.58
CA ALA A 690 -5.31 25.50 -17.96
C ALA A 690 -5.51 25.44 -19.49
N SER A 691 -4.81 26.26 -20.27
CA SER A 691 -4.94 26.26 -21.75
C SER A 691 -4.45 24.94 -22.37
N LEU A 692 -3.34 24.38 -21.88
CA LEU A 692 -2.86 23.05 -22.29
C LEU A 692 -3.84 21.92 -21.93
N THR A 693 -4.60 22.08 -20.83
CA THR A 693 -5.65 21.12 -20.45
C THR A 693 -6.84 21.21 -21.40
N VAL A 694 -7.33 22.42 -21.72
CA VAL A 694 -8.35 22.62 -22.76
C VAL A 694 -7.89 22.02 -24.10
N TYR A 695 -6.62 22.21 -24.46
CA TYR A 695 -6.03 21.62 -25.66
C TYR A 695 -6.09 20.08 -25.63
N ASP A 696 -5.65 19.41 -24.55
CA ASP A 696 -5.75 17.94 -24.48
C ASP A 696 -7.21 17.45 -24.53
N MET A 697 -8.12 18.15 -23.85
CA MET A 697 -9.54 17.84 -23.87
C MET A 697 -10.09 17.83 -25.31
N CYS A 698 -9.73 18.84 -26.12
CA CYS A 698 -10.36 19.13 -27.40
C CYS A 698 -9.61 18.61 -28.65
N LYS A 699 -8.33 18.19 -28.54
CA LYS A 699 -7.48 17.76 -29.67
C LYS A 699 -7.98 16.58 -30.52
N ALA A 700 -9.09 15.96 -30.13
CA ALA A 700 -9.78 14.91 -30.89
C ALA A 700 -10.79 15.45 -31.91
N VAL A 701 -11.35 16.65 -31.68
CA VAL A 701 -12.38 17.29 -32.53
C VAL A 701 -11.86 18.56 -33.21
N ASP A 702 -10.86 19.22 -32.63
CA ASP A 702 -10.13 20.33 -33.25
C ASP A 702 -8.62 20.09 -33.05
N LYS A 703 -7.86 20.06 -34.14
CA LYS A 703 -6.39 19.86 -34.12
C LYS A 703 -5.61 21.14 -34.41
N GLY A 704 -6.27 22.20 -34.88
CA GLY A 704 -5.65 23.45 -35.30
C GLY A 704 -5.70 24.55 -34.24
N MET A 705 -6.32 24.30 -33.08
CA MET A 705 -6.35 25.21 -31.93
C MET A 705 -4.98 25.86 -31.65
N ARG A 706 -4.99 27.13 -31.22
CA ARG A 706 -3.76 27.87 -30.88
C ARG A 706 -3.88 28.51 -29.50
N VAL A 707 -2.82 28.42 -28.69
CA VAL A 707 -2.71 29.14 -27.41
C VAL A 707 -1.85 30.37 -27.64
N GLU A 708 -2.43 31.54 -27.40
CA GLU A 708 -1.84 32.84 -27.73
C GLU A 708 -1.90 33.80 -26.53
N GLY A 709 -1.09 34.87 -26.58
CA GLY A 709 -1.17 35.99 -25.65
C GLY A 709 -0.80 35.75 -24.18
N LEU A 710 -0.16 34.61 -23.84
CA LEU A 710 0.22 34.25 -22.47
C LEU A 710 1.18 35.26 -21.83
N ARG A 711 0.68 36.05 -20.86
CA ARG A 711 1.46 37.14 -20.21
C ARG A 711 0.89 37.54 -18.84
N VAL A 712 1.67 38.29 -18.07
CA VAL A 712 1.24 38.94 -16.82
C VAL A 712 0.66 40.31 -17.15
N VAL A 713 -0.58 40.57 -16.68
CA VAL A 713 -1.29 41.84 -16.92
C VAL A 713 -1.39 42.73 -15.69
N ARG A 714 -1.15 42.18 -14.49
CA ARG A 714 -1.07 42.94 -13.23
C ARG A 714 -0.16 42.22 -12.24
N LYS A 715 0.60 42.98 -11.46
CA LYS A 715 1.33 42.48 -10.28
C LYS A 715 1.33 43.53 -9.18
N GLU A 716 1.26 43.09 -7.94
CA GLU A 716 1.16 43.96 -6.77
C GLU A 716 1.99 43.42 -5.60
N GLY A 717 2.53 44.34 -4.79
CA GLY A 717 3.22 44.03 -3.54
C GLY A 717 4.75 44.03 -3.64
N GLY A 718 5.40 44.14 -2.48
CA GLY A 718 6.84 44.34 -2.38
C GLY A 718 7.32 45.73 -2.81
N LYS A 719 8.64 45.90 -2.97
CA LYS A 719 9.31 47.20 -3.16
C LYS A 719 9.04 47.92 -4.50
N SER A 720 8.27 47.33 -5.41
CA SER A 720 8.00 47.86 -6.75
C SER A 720 6.55 48.35 -6.95
N GLY A 721 5.72 48.32 -5.90
CA GLY A 721 4.33 48.79 -5.96
C GLY A 721 3.40 47.92 -6.81
N THR A 722 2.35 48.54 -7.34
CA THR A 722 1.44 47.94 -8.33
C THR A 722 1.91 48.28 -9.75
N TRP A 723 1.95 47.29 -10.63
CA TRP A 723 2.14 47.46 -12.07
C TRP A 723 0.98 46.80 -12.82
N VAL A 724 0.56 47.41 -13.93
CA VAL A 724 -0.54 46.97 -14.79
C VAL A 724 -0.13 47.12 -16.25
N GLU A 725 -0.43 46.14 -17.09
CA GLU A 725 -0.18 46.21 -18.54
C GLU A 725 -0.84 47.45 -19.17
N GLY A 726 -0.15 48.08 -20.13
CA GLY A 726 -0.60 49.30 -20.79
C GLY A 726 -0.49 50.58 -19.95
N LYS A 727 -0.18 50.50 -18.64
CA LYS A 727 0.11 51.66 -17.80
C LYS A 727 1.61 51.69 -17.47
N GLY A 728 2.24 52.85 -17.71
CA GLY A 728 3.68 53.05 -17.51
C GLY A 728 4.12 52.86 -16.06
N VAL A 729 5.43 52.63 -15.88
CA VAL A 729 6.12 52.54 -14.58
C VAL A 729 6.26 53.91 -13.94
#